data_AF-A0AAD5H239-F1
#
_entry.id   AF-A0AAD5H239-F1
#
_cell.length_a   1.000
_cell.length_b   1.000
_cell.length_c   1.000
_cell.angle_alpha   90.00
_cell.angle_beta   90.00
_cell.angle_gamma   90.00
#
_symmetry.space_group_name_H-M   'P 1'
#
loop_
_entity.id
_entity.type
_entity.pdbx_description
1 polymer ?
#
loop_
_entity_poly.entity_id
_entity_poly.type
_entity_poly.pdbx_seq_one_letter_code
_entity_poly.pdbx_strand_id
1 'polypeptide(L)'
;MEDANREPCLAYLEALLEKELAADAGSSSVERLSIALGVVELALTPRDQSKAAWPADLPATVEALAAAFDAFVAGLASSPALVGAAAAAAKVKVVADAVWSKLQKGYSKDLQHAQHVFNFAAALNGGVPGVKKQLDCAGVVTTVYSICQALSQRYPQHADLAAVRMQVSEDHCWLQLGAGQRETTIEVTTDTAAKRGLPVAPDAWRGWLYTGGHAVLCSPHQALAALVTSINPSVTGGKKGVDSEELQLAQKRMLEALLRRQPGALYPAALCALADLQEVWSQDELDAARDRGDAAAVAALLRRAPGDAQYLFERAIHLAAEASSSSGSSSVAAGGELAAAVAAPKQQANGSSQQAAADGTPAQPANGSSLPAAVDSENGGAANCSGGGARQWYVYSYISAFLARRAEFLASCAEAGLAADAGEQQQQQQPAGQLEEQVQQPHNDMQPAGQLEGQQPAAEQQQQAQQAGEQHPYRQQAMATYAQALQWAAKGGAVLSSYRFQPATDEQLFKDVEGMLDEVFKDGLTALAKRQPGGQLHQLHLFAALLRLWDGVCGLYAGKAKPQAWVALLLRLAKLFSPEARSTGADSVAAELASGPMQRVQRLWRDLAPLATIRQQFETADVEGGSTEGGSAPGERAAKRQRA
;
A
#
# COMPACT_ATOMS: atom_id res chain seq x y z
N MET A 1 27.02 -0.24 -20.25
CA MET A 1 28.22 -0.88 -19.66
C MET A 1 27.88 -1.02 -18.19
N GLU A 2 27.81 -2.23 -17.64
CA GLU A 2 27.41 -2.41 -16.25
C GLU A 2 28.45 -1.79 -15.31
N ASP A 3 27.99 -1.08 -14.28
CA ASP A 3 28.86 -0.54 -13.24
C ASP A 3 29.45 -1.70 -12.43
N ALA A 4 30.77 -1.84 -12.48
CA ALA A 4 31.50 -2.91 -11.79
C ALA A 4 31.30 -2.91 -10.26
N ASN A 5 30.88 -1.79 -9.67
CA ASN A 5 30.65 -1.66 -8.23
C ASN A 5 29.21 -2.04 -7.82
N ARG A 6 28.28 -2.24 -8.78
CA ARG A 6 26.86 -2.53 -8.50
C ARG A 6 26.65 -3.78 -7.65
N GLU A 7 27.09 -4.94 -8.13
CA GLU A 7 26.90 -6.20 -7.38
C GLU A 7 27.71 -6.26 -6.09
N PRO A 8 28.97 -5.77 -6.00
CA PRO A 8 29.66 -5.61 -4.72
C PRO A 8 28.88 -4.77 -3.68
N CYS A 9 28.25 -3.67 -4.10
CA CYS A 9 27.41 -2.86 -3.20
C CYS A 9 26.13 -3.59 -2.79
N LEU A 10 25.41 -4.19 -3.74
CA LEU A 10 24.18 -4.94 -3.46
C LEU A 10 24.45 -6.13 -2.52
N ALA A 11 25.50 -6.90 -2.77
CA ALA A 11 25.91 -8.00 -1.89
C ALA A 11 26.31 -7.53 -0.48
N TYR A 12 26.93 -6.36 -0.35
CA TYR A 12 27.25 -5.78 0.96
C TYR A 12 26.00 -5.31 1.72
N LEU A 13 25.04 -4.68 1.04
CA LEU A 13 23.74 -4.31 1.63
C LEU A 13 22.99 -5.55 2.10
N GLU A 14 22.89 -6.58 1.27
CA GLU A 14 22.26 -7.86 1.60
C GLU A 14 22.97 -8.54 2.79
N ALA A 15 24.31 -8.57 2.81
CA ALA A 15 25.08 -9.14 3.91
C ALA A 15 24.87 -8.40 5.25
N LEU A 16 24.75 -7.06 5.23
CA LEU A 16 24.39 -6.29 6.42
C LEU A 16 22.98 -6.64 6.91
N LEU A 17 21.99 -6.66 6.00
CA LEU A 17 20.62 -7.01 6.35
C LEU A 17 20.51 -8.44 6.89
N GLU A 18 21.13 -9.42 6.24
CA GLU A 18 21.09 -10.82 6.67
C GLU A 18 21.76 -11.03 8.03
N LYS A 19 22.85 -10.31 8.32
CA LYS A 19 23.49 -10.30 9.64
C LYS A 19 22.52 -9.81 10.72
N GLU A 20 21.87 -8.67 10.49
CA GLU A 20 20.99 -8.04 11.49
C GLU A 20 19.63 -8.74 11.62
N LEU A 21 19.21 -9.53 10.63
CA LEU A 21 18.06 -10.45 10.71
C LEU A 21 18.39 -11.80 11.40
N ALA A 22 19.65 -12.22 11.36
CA ALA A 22 20.13 -13.43 12.05
C ALA A 22 20.53 -13.17 13.51
N ALA A 23 20.68 -11.91 13.91
CA ALA A 23 20.90 -11.52 15.29
C ALA A 23 19.65 -11.72 16.15
N ASP A 24 19.83 -12.04 17.44
CA ASP A 24 18.73 -11.98 18.41
C ASP A 24 18.11 -10.58 18.42
N ALA A 25 16.80 -10.48 18.67
CA ALA A 25 16.09 -9.21 18.67
C ALA A 25 16.67 -8.15 19.65
N GLY A 26 17.36 -8.57 20.72
CA GLY A 26 18.08 -7.65 21.62
C GLY A 26 19.40 -7.11 21.05
N SER A 27 20.00 -7.79 20.08
CA SER A 27 21.32 -7.51 19.50
C SER A 27 21.27 -6.97 18.07
N SER A 28 20.18 -7.19 17.34
CA SER A 28 19.91 -6.58 16.04
C SER A 28 20.00 -5.05 16.12
N SER A 29 20.67 -4.42 15.14
CA SER A 29 20.89 -2.97 15.07
C SER A 29 20.62 -2.43 13.67
N VAL A 30 19.97 -1.27 13.59
CA VAL A 30 19.64 -0.63 12.30
C VAL A 30 20.74 0.31 11.77
N GLU A 31 21.73 0.63 12.63
CA GLU A 31 22.74 1.67 12.41
C GLU A 31 23.51 1.53 11.08
N ARG A 32 24.24 0.42 10.93
CA ARG A 32 25.18 0.22 9.81
C ARG A 32 24.46 0.04 8.47
N LEU A 33 23.30 -0.60 8.48
CA LEU A 33 22.46 -0.70 7.29
C LEU A 33 21.94 0.69 6.89
N SER A 34 21.45 1.51 7.83
CA SER A 34 21.00 2.87 7.52
C SER A 34 22.14 3.77 6.99
N ILE A 35 23.34 3.65 7.55
CA ILE A 35 24.53 4.34 7.02
C ILE A 35 24.81 3.90 5.58
N ALA A 36 24.82 2.59 5.30
CA ALA A 36 25.09 2.06 3.96
C ALA A 36 24.03 2.46 2.92
N LEU A 37 22.74 2.40 3.29
CA LEU A 37 21.63 2.84 2.44
C LEU A 37 21.75 4.33 2.08
N GLY A 38 22.06 5.20 3.04
CA GLY A 38 22.24 6.63 2.76
C GLY A 38 23.46 6.97 1.89
N VAL A 39 24.56 6.19 1.99
CA VAL A 39 25.71 6.33 1.09
C VAL A 39 25.32 5.98 -0.36
N VAL A 40 24.62 4.86 -0.56
CA VAL A 40 24.16 4.41 -1.88
C VAL A 40 23.10 5.36 -2.45
N GLU A 41 22.15 5.78 -1.62
CA GLU A 41 21.09 6.71 -2.03
C GLU A 41 21.65 8.06 -2.50
N LEU A 42 22.61 8.65 -1.77
CA LEU A 42 23.30 9.87 -2.19
C LEU A 42 24.04 9.71 -3.53
N ALA A 43 24.64 8.55 -3.76
CA ALA A 43 25.45 8.28 -4.95
C ALA A 43 24.61 8.03 -6.22
N LEU A 44 23.37 7.55 -6.06
CA LEU A 44 22.47 7.19 -7.17
C LEU A 44 21.38 8.25 -7.45
N THR A 45 21.10 9.17 -6.52
CA THR A 45 20.13 10.29 -6.74
C THR A 45 20.75 11.68 -7.02
N PRO A 46 21.99 11.84 -7.54
CA PRO A 46 22.57 13.17 -7.72
C PRO A 46 21.79 13.96 -8.77
N ARG A 47 21.64 15.27 -8.52
CA ARG A 47 20.97 16.22 -9.43
C ARG A 47 21.49 16.19 -10.87
N ASP A 48 22.77 15.88 -11.02
CA ASP A 48 23.40 15.61 -12.31
C ASP A 48 23.56 14.10 -12.46
N GLN A 49 22.60 13.48 -13.16
CA GLN A 49 22.53 12.03 -13.36
C GLN A 49 23.73 11.47 -14.16
N SER A 50 24.49 12.31 -14.87
CA SER A 50 25.77 11.85 -15.47
C SER A 50 26.84 11.49 -14.43
N LYS A 51 26.60 11.82 -13.15
CA LYS A 51 27.44 11.48 -11.99
C LYS A 51 26.85 10.37 -11.11
N ALA A 52 25.70 9.80 -11.47
CA ALA A 52 25.15 8.65 -10.75
C ALA A 52 26.08 7.45 -10.98
N ALA A 53 26.59 6.88 -9.89
CA ALA A 53 27.53 5.77 -9.92
C ALA A 53 27.51 5.02 -8.58
N TRP A 54 27.74 3.71 -8.62
CA TRP A 54 27.81 2.91 -7.40
C TRP A 54 29.10 3.21 -6.60
N PRO A 55 29.03 3.33 -5.26
CA PRO A 55 30.20 3.65 -4.44
C PRO A 55 31.34 2.64 -4.59
N ALA A 56 32.54 3.11 -4.95
CA ALA A 56 33.69 2.23 -5.23
C ALA A 56 34.19 1.42 -4.02
N ASP A 57 34.04 1.96 -2.80
CA ASP A 57 34.33 1.25 -1.55
C ASP A 57 33.26 1.61 -0.50
N LEU A 58 32.08 1.02 -0.68
CA LEU A 58 30.97 1.11 0.28
C LEU A 58 31.37 0.62 1.69
N PRO A 59 32.05 -0.55 1.86
CA PRO A 59 32.45 -1.02 3.19
C PRO A 59 33.33 -0.03 3.96
N ALA A 60 34.42 0.48 3.37
CA ALA A 60 35.31 1.41 4.07
C ALA A 60 34.62 2.74 4.42
N THR A 61 33.73 3.22 3.54
CA THR A 61 32.92 4.42 3.80
C THR A 61 31.98 4.21 4.99
N VAL A 62 31.34 3.03 5.08
CA VAL A 62 30.44 2.68 6.18
C VAL A 62 31.19 2.50 7.49
N GLU A 63 32.36 1.85 7.51
CA GLU A 63 33.19 1.73 8.71
C GLU A 63 33.64 3.10 9.27
N ALA A 64 34.07 4.01 8.40
CA ALA A 64 34.51 5.35 8.82
C ALA A 64 33.36 6.17 9.45
N LEU A 65 32.15 6.06 8.89
CA LEU A 65 30.97 6.74 9.40
C LEU A 65 30.41 6.08 10.67
N ALA A 66 30.43 4.75 10.75
CA ALA A 66 30.08 4.00 11.96
C ALA A 66 31.03 4.33 13.12
N ALA A 67 32.35 4.42 12.88
CA ALA A 67 33.31 4.83 13.90
C ALA A 67 33.05 6.25 14.45
N ALA A 68 32.59 7.19 13.60
CA ALA A 68 32.19 8.53 14.04
C ALA A 68 30.90 8.51 14.88
N PHE A 69 29.93 7.65 14.52
CA PHE A 69 28.73 7.41 15.31
C PHE A 69 29.06 6.77 16.67
N ASP A 70 29.90 5.74 16.70
CA ASP A 70 30.34 5.03 17.90
C ASP A 70 31.04 5.97 18.89
N ALA A 71 31.92 6.84 18.39
CA ALA A 71 32.59 7.85 19.22
C ALA A 71 31.59 8.85 19.85
N PHE A 72 30.53 9.22 19.11
CA PHE A 72 29.46 10.06 19.65
C PHE A 72 28.63 9.33 20.71
N VAL A 73 28.25 8.06 20.48
CA VAL A 73 27.53 7.23 21.46
C VAL A 73 28.35 7.06 22.73
N ALA A 74 29.66 6.79 22.62
CA ALA A 74 30.56 6.64 23.77
C ALA A 74 30.65 7.92 24.63
N GLY A 75 30.76 9.08 23.97
CA GLY A 75 30.73 10.38 24.65
C GLY A 75 29.39 10.66 25.34
N LEU A 76 28.27 10.27 24.72
CA LEU A 76 26.93 10.46 25.27
C LEU A 76 26.65 9.51 26.45
N ALA A 77 27.11 8.25 26.38
CA ALA A 77 26.99 7.23 27.43
C ALA A 77 27.63 7.64 28.77
N SER A 78 28.65 8.50 28.70
CA SER A 78 29.36 9.03 29.87
C SER A 78 28.88 10.43 30.28
N SER A 79 27.88 10.99 29.59
CA SER A 79 27.46 12.38 29.82
C SER A 79 26.66 12.54 31.13
N PRO A 80 26.91 13.60 31.93
CA PRO A 80 26.18 13.82 33.18
C PRO A 80 24.65 13.93 32.99
N ALA A 81 24.20 14.44 31.84
CA ALA A 81 22.79 14.54 31.50
C ALA A 81 22.12 13.17 31.32
N LEU A 82 22.79 12.22 30.64
CA LEU A 82 22.24 10.88 30.42
C LEU A 82 22.36 10.01 31.67
N VAL A 83 23.47 10.11 32.40
CA VAL A 83 23.71 9.38 33.66
C VAL A 83 22.76 9.86 34.76
N GLY A 84 22.45 11.17 34.82
CA GLY A 84 21.49 11.74 35.77
C GLY A 84 20.02 11.51 35.42
N ALA A 85 19.70 11.01 34.23
CA ALA A 85 18.32 10.77 33.80
C ALA A 85 17.79 9.44 34.37
N ALA A 86 16.98 9.52 35.43
CA ALA A 86 16.50 8.36 36.18
C ALA A 86 15.50 7.44 35.45
N ALA A 87 14.83 7.92 34.40
CA ALA A 87 13.82 7.17 33.65
C ALA A 87 14.15 7.10 32.16
N ALA A 88 13.81 5.98 31.51
CA ALA A 88 14.06 5.77 30.09
C ALA A 88 13.52 6.90 29.20
N ALA A 89 12.35 7.48 29.52
CA ALA A 89 11.79 8.62 28.76
C ALA A 89 12.68 9.88 28.85
N ALA A 90 13.23 10.16 30.03
CA ALA A 90 14.18 11.26 30.21
C ALA A 90 15.49 10.98 29.48
N LYS A 91 15.97 9.73 29.47
CA LYS A 91 17.15 9.31 28.68
C LYS A 91 16.91 9.50 27.18
N VAL A 92 15.77 9.04 26.63
CA VAL A 92 15.39 9.25 25.23
C VAL A 92 15.33 10.75 24.90
N LYS A 93 14.80 11.59 25.79
CA LYS A 93 14.83 13.06 25.60
C LYS A 93 16.27 13.57 25.51
N VAL A 94 17.18 13.15 26.39
CA VAL A 94 18.59 13.55 26.35
C VAL A 94 19.27 13.11 25.05
N VAL A 95 18.98 11.89 24.56
CA VAL A 95 19.46 11.42 23.26
C VAL A 95 18.92 12.28 22.11
N ALA A 96 17.62 12.58 22.09
CA ALA A 96 17.03 13.45 21.08
C ALA A 96 17.63 14.87 21.13
N ASP A 97 17.72 15.48 22.31
CA ASP A 97 18.37 16.79 22.50
C ASP A 97 19.81 16.79 21.98
N ALA A 98 20.57 15.70 22.20
CA ALA A 98 21.92 15.54 21.71
C ALA A 98 22.00 15.38 20.18
N VAL A 99 21.10 14.62 19.54
CA VAL A 99 20.99 14.53 18.07
C VAL A 99 20.71 15.91 17.47
N TRP A 100 19.67 16.59 17.96
CA TRP A 100 19.29 17.93 17.51
C TRP A 100 20.41 18.97 17.68
N SER A 101 21.29 18.80 18.67
CA SER A 101 22.45 19.69 18.86
C SER A 101 23.50 19.64 17.74
N LYS A 102 23.48 18.60 16.89
CA LYS A 102 24.38 18.41 15.74
C LYS A 102 23.77 18.81 14.40
N LEU A 103 22.46 18.98 14.34
CA LEU A 103 21.75 19.40 13.14
C LEU A 103 21.81 20.93 12.97
N GLN A 104 21.82 21.39 11.72
CA GLN A 104 21.72 22.82 11.42
C GLN A 104 20.29 23.33 11.65
N LYS A 105 20.16 24.62 11.97
CA LYS A 105 18.85 25.27 12.16
C LYS A 105 18.02 25.27 10.87
N GLY A 106 16.69 25.31 11.03
CA GLY A 106 15.72 25.30 9.92
C GLY A 106 15.31 23.88 9.55
N TYR A 107 14.56 23.22 10.43
CA TYR A 107 14.02 21.88 10.20
C TYR A 107 13.01 21.85 9.04
N SER A 108 12.96 20.73 8.33
CA SER A 108 11.97 20.41 7.32
C SER A 108 11.57 18.94 7.53
N LYS A 109 10.29 18.69 7.81
CA LYS A 109 9.75 17.34 8.11
C LYS A 109 9.97 16.37 6.95
N ASP A 110 9.93 16.89 5.72
CA ASP A 110 9.82 16.15 4.47
C ASP A 110 11.05 16.39 3.55
N LEU A 111 12.22 16.52 4.17
CA LEU A 111 13.48 16.70 3.43
C LEU A 111 13.91 15.40 2.75
N GLN A 112 13.89 15.38 1.42
CA GLN A 112 14.41 14.27 0.61
C GLN A 112 15.86 13.91 0.99
N HIS A 113 16.14 12.60 1.02
CA HIS A 113 17.45 12.00 1.32
C HIS A 113 18.03 12.42 2.69
N ALA A 114 17.17 12.45 3.71
CA ALA A 114 17.51 12.79 5.09
C ALA A 114 16.89 11.86 6.16
N GLN A 115 16.42 10.69 5.72
CA GLN A 115 15.75 9.66 6.51
C GLN A 115 16.70 8.63 7.15
N HIS A 116 17.99 8.68 6.81
CA HIS A 116 19.00 7.70 7.22
C HIS A 116 19.96 8.24 8.28
N VAL A 117 20.48 7.35 9.14
CA VAL A 117 21.56 7.64 10.11
C VAL A 117 22.81 8.20 9.40
N PHE A 118 23.00 7.85 8.13
CA PHE A 118 24.01 8.41 7.24
C PHE A 118 24.18 9.93 7.37
N ASN A 119 23.12 10.72 7.29
CA ASN A 119 23.20 12.19 7.32
C ASN A 119 23.75 12.70 8.66
N PHE A 120 23.41 12.02 9.76
CA PHE A 120 23.92 12.31 11.09
C PHE A 120 25.39 11.90 11.24
N ALA A 121 25.75 10.68 10.84
CA ALA A 121 27.13 10.19 10.87
C ALA A 121 28.06 11.04 9.99
N ALA A 122 27.60 11.45 8.80
CA ALA A 122 28.27 12.39 7.93
C ALA A 122 28.47 13.76 8.60
N ALA A 123 27.47 14.27 9.32
CA ALA A 123 27.58 15.53 10.05
C ALA A 123 28.59 15.48 11.21
N LEU A 124 28.75 14.32 11.86
CA LEU A 124 29.76 14.05 12.88
C LEU A 124 31.17 13.94 12.29
N ASN A 125 31.33 13.27 11.15
CA ASN A 125 32.61 13.04 10.48
C ASN A 125 33.08 14.24 9.63
N GLY A 126 33.00 15.46 10.18
CA GLY A 126 33.35 16.72 9.50
C GLY A 126 32.32 17.23 8.48
N GLY A 127 31.68 16.33 7.74
CA GLY A 127 30.70 16.61 6.69
C GLY A 127 31.04 15.85 5.41
N VAL A 128 30.01 15.49 4.64
CA VAL A 128 30.15 14.91 3.29
C VAL A 128 29.65 15.94 2.25
N PRO A 129 30.37 16.21 1.15
CA PRO A 129 29.91 17.12 0.11
C PRO A 129 28.52 16.75 -0.42
N GLY A 130 27.64 17.75 -0.59
CA GLY A 130 26.25 17.54 -1.01
C GLY A 130 25.26 17.17 0.12
N VAL A 131 25.75 16.64 1.25
CA VAL A 131 24.88 16.24 2.37
C VAL A 131 24.56 17.42 3.28
N LYS A 132 23.27 17.68 3.49
CA LYS A 132 22.80 18.66 4.49
C LYS A 132 22.98 18.07 5.90
N LYS A 133 23.38 18.90 6.87
CA LYS A 133 23.40 18.53 8.30
C LYS A 133 21.98 18.57 8.88
N GLN A 134 21.06 17.83 8.27
CA GLN A 134 19.64 17.77 8.59
C GLN A 134 19.17 16.32 8.51
N LEU A 135 18.12 16.03 9.27
CA LEU A 135 17.33 14.82 9.20
C LEU A 135 15.88 15.24 8.95
N ASP A 136 15.14 14.40 8.24
CA ASP A 136 13.68 14.50 8.13
C ASP A 136 13.01 13.88 9.39
N CYS A 137 11.68 13.71 9.40
CA CYS A 137 11.01 13.10 10.55
C CYS A 137 11.47 11.65 10.83
N ALA A 138 11.61 10.82 9.80
CA ALA A 138 12.05 9.43 9.90
C ALA A 138 13.51 9.33 10.34
N GLY A 139 14.39 10.17 9.79
CA GLY A 139 15.81 10.23 10.11
C GLY A 139 16.06 10.59 11.57
N VAL A 140 15.29 11.52 12.15
CA VAL A 140 15.40 11.85 13.58
C VAL A 140 15.02 10.64 14.44
N VAL A 141 13.89 9.99 14.15
CA VAL A 141 13.42 8.81 14.92
C VAL A 141 14.39 7.65 14.80
N THR A 142 14.80 7.30 13.58
CA THR A 142 15.79 6.26 13.30
C THR A 142 17.11 6.53 14.01
N THR A 143 17.62 7.77 13.98
CA THR A 143 18.89 8.12 14.62
C THR A 143 18.79 8.00 16.14
N VAL A 144 17.72 8.53 16.76
CA VAL A 144 17.51 8.41 18.22
C VAL A 144 17.31 6.94 18.62
N TYR A 145 16.57 6.15 17.83
CA TYR A 145 16.40 4.72 18.04
C TYR A 145 17.74 3.97 17.98
N SER A 146 18.54 4.20 16.93
CA SER A 146 19.87 3.59 16.74
C SER A 146 20.79 3.88 17.93
N ILE A 147 20.80 5.13 18.43
CA ILE A 147 21.58 5.50 19.61
C ILE A 147 21.05 4.79 20.86
N CYS A 148 19.72 4.66 21.04
CA CYS A 148 19.15 3.93 22.16
C CYS A 148 19.50 2.43 22.13
N GLN A 149 19.47 1.79 20.95
CA GLN A 149 19.96 0.41 20.76
C GLN A 149 21.43 0.30 21.16
N ALA A 150 22.30 1.11 20.53
CA ALA A 150 23.74 1.11 20.79
C ALA A 150 24.08 1.38 22.27
N LEU A 151 23.39 2.32 22.92
CA LEU A 151 23.53 2.58 24.36
C LEU A 151 23.17 1.34 25.19
N SER A 152 22.01 0.74 24.93
CA SER A 152 21.53 -0.42 25.71
C SER A 152 22.38 -1.69 25.53
N GLN A 153 22.94 -1.89 24.34
CA GLN A 153 23.74 -3.07 23.99
C GLN A 153 25.19 -2.95 24.48
N ARG A 154 25.77 -1.75 24.47
CA ARG A 154 27.21 -1.52 24.71
C ARG A 154 27.52 -0.98 26.10
N TYR A 155 26.53 -0.41 26.80
CA TYR A 155 26.70 0.27 28.09
C TYR A 155 25.64 -0.19 29.11
N PRO A 156 25.96 -1.15 30.00
CA PRO A 156 24.99 -1.79 30.90
C PRO A 156 24.16 -0.83 31.78
N GLN A 157 24.68 0.35 32.11
CA GLN A 157 23.96 1.39 32.86
C GLN A 157 22.79 2.04 32.08
N HIS A 158 22.65 1.72 30.79
CA HIS A 158 21.59 2.18 29.89
C HIS A 158 20.75 1.02 29.31
N ALA A 159 20.82 -0.17 29.92
CA ALA A 159 20.07 -1.35 29.48
C ALA A 159 18.53 -1.16 29.47
N ASP A 160 18.00 -0.19 30.23
CA ASP A 160 16.59 0.22 30.19
C ASP A 160 16.15 0.80 28.83
N LEU A 161 17.09 1.31 28.03
CA LEU A 161 16.82 1.74 26.65
C LEU A 161 16.58 0.57 25.69
N ALA A 162 16.85 -0.69 26.08
CA ALA A 162 16.52 -1.87 25.28
C ALA A 162 15.00 -2.06 25.09
N ALA A 163 14.17 -1.35 25.86
CA ALA A 163 12.71 -1.34 25.71
C ALA A 163 12.18 -0.27 24.73
N VAL A 164 13.05 0.59 24.16
CA VAL A 164 12.67 1.57 23.13
C VAL A 164 12.33 0.85 21.83
N ARG A 165 11.24 1.22 21.16
CA ARG A 165 10.84 0.75 19.83
C ARG A 165 10.44 1.94 18.96
N MET A 166 10.57 1.80 17.65
CA MET A 166 9.96 2.73 16.69
C MET A 166 8.46 2.44 16.59
N GLN A 167 7.65 3.48 16.44
CA GLN A 167 6.27 3.35 16.02
C GLN A 167 6.07 4.14 14.73
N VAL A 168 5.49 3.51 13.71
CA VAL A 168 5.38 4.02 12.34
C VAL A 168 3.91 4.04 11.92
N SER A 169 3.40 5.24 11.64
CA SER A 169 2.09 5.45 11.03
C SER A 169 2.22 5.55 9.51
N GLU A 170 1.18 6.03 8.82
CA GLU A 170 1.20 6.23 7.37
C GLU A 170 1.96 7.51 6.94
N ASP A 171 2.14 8.51 7.83
CA ASP A 171 2.83 9.79 7.50
C ASP A 171 3.74 10.33 8.63
N HIS A 172 3.92 9.58 9.71
CA HIS A 172 4.70 10.00 10.87
C HIS A 172 5.33 8.81 11.59
N CYS A 173 6.33 9.10 12.41
CA CYS A 173 6.92 8.12 13.30
C CYS A 173 7.40 8.78 14.59
N TRP A 174 7.43 7.99 15.65
CA TRP A 174 7.85 8.40 16.99
C TRP A 174 8.42 7.19 17.74
N LEU A 175 8.77 7.36 19.01
CA LEU A 175 9.31 6.28 19.83
C LEU A 175 8.29 5.80 20.86
N GLN A 176 8.35 4.52 21.19
CA GLN A 176 7.52 3.87 22.18
C GLN A 176 8.43 3.22 23.23
N LEU A 177 8.10 3.36 24.52
CA LEU A 177 8.68 2.55 25.58
C LEU A 177 7.78 1.35 25.88
N GLY A 178 8.39 0.17 25.97
CA GLY A 178 7.71 -1.04 26.43
C GLY A 178 6.56 -1.50 25.53
N ALA A 179 5.56 -2.15 26.12
CA ALA A 179 4.53 -2.91 25.42
C ALA A 179 3.35 -2.07 24.84
N GLY A 180 3.63 -0.89 24.27
CA GLY A 180 2.67 -0.16 23.42
C GLY A 180 1.55 0.63 24.12
N GLN A 181 1.70 1.01 25.39
CA GLN A 181 0.72 1.90 26.05
C GLN A 181 0.89 3.35 25.57
N ARG A 182 -0.22 4.05 25.27
CA ARG A 182 -0.21 5.39 24.64
C ARG A 182 0.55 6.43 25.45
N GLU A 183 0.48 6.34 26.77
CA GLU A 183 1.14 7.22 27.75
C GLU A 183 2.66 7.04 27.77
N THR A 184 3.17 5.95 27.18
CA THR A 184 4.60 5.62 27.09
C THR A 184 5.17 5.85 25.69
N THR A 185 4.43 6.55 24.83
CA THR A 185 4.96 7.18 23.60
C THR A 185 5.90 8.34 23.92
N ILE A 186 6.76 8.69 22.97
CA ILE A 186 7.72 9.80 23.06
C ILE A 186 7.91 10.46 21.69
N GLU A 187 7.54 11.73 21.60
CA GLU A 187 7.81 12.60 20.47
C GLU A 187 9.25 13.12 20.46
N VAL A 188 9.92 13.00 19.31
CA VAL A 188 11.34 13.37 19.14
C VAL A 188 11.62 14.21 17.88
N THR A 189 10.69 14.25 16.92
CA THR A 189 10.83 14.92 15.60
C THR A 189 10.62 16.44 15.65
N THR A 190 10.29 17.01 16.79
CA THR A 190 10.06 18.44 16.95
C THR A 190 11.34 19.21 17.24
N ASP A 191 11.57 20.27 16.47
CA ASP A 191 12.65 21.25 16.69
C ASP A 191 12.51 22.02 18.03
N THR A 192 11.29 22.06 18.56
CA THR A 192 10.92 22.71 19.81
C THR A 192 11.38 21.87 21.00
N ALA A 193 12.54 22.21 21.57
CA ALA A 193 13.20 21.45 22.64
C ALA A 193 12.34 21.15 23.89
N ALA A 194 11.31 21.96 24.16
CA ALA A 194 10.36 21.76 25.26
C ALA A 194 9.25 20.73 24.96
N LYS A 195 9.01 20.41 23.68
CA LYS A 195 8.04 19.39 23.24
C LYS A 195 8.67 18.01 23.04
N ARG A 196 9.99 17.95 22.82
CA ARG A 196 10.73 16.67 22.76
C ARG A 196 10.66 15.94 24.10
N GLY A 197 10.47 14.63 24.06
CA GLY A 197 10.36 13.79 25.25
C GLY A 197 8.95 13.69 25.82
N LEU A 198 7.95 14.37 25.25
CA LEU A 198 6.55 14.29 25.67
C LEU A 198 5.82 13.16 24.94
N PRO A 199 4.78 12.55 25.54
CA PRO A 199 3.93 11.60 24.85
C PRO A 199 3.06 12.27 23.79
N VAL A 200 2.56 11.46 22.85
CA VAL A 200 1.57 11.87 21.84
C VAL A 200 0.31 12.40 22.54
N ALA A 201 -0.14 13.59 22.11
CA ALA A 201 -1.27 14.27 22.74
C ALA A 201 -2.58 13.45 22.64
N PRO A 202 -3.41 13.39 23.69
CA PRO A 202 -4.61 12.55 23.71
C PRO A 202 -5.62 12.77 22.57
N ASP A 203 -5.71 14.00 22.07
CA ASP A 203 -6.56 14.42 20.96
C ASP A 203 -6.01 14.03 19.58
N ALA A 204 -4.68 14.00 19.45
CA ALA A 204 -3.99 13.66 18.20
C ALA A 204 -4.26 12.22 17.74
N TRP A 205 -4.55 11.30 18.67
CA TRP A 205 -4.93 9.92 18.38
C TRP A 205 -6.19 9.74 17.52
N ARG A 206 -6.98 10.79 17.27
CA ARG A 206 -8.14 10.75 16.36
C ARG A 206 -7.82 11.18 14.93
N GLY A 207 -6.61 11.70 14.70
CA GLY A 207 -6.11 12.08 13.38
C GLY A 207 -5.51 10.90 12.62
N TRP A 208 -5.39 11.07 11.31
CA TRP A 208 -4.76 10.08 10.43
C TRP A 208 -3.24 10.00 10.64
N LEU A 209 -2.58 11.12 11.01
CA LEU A 209 -1.15 11.18 11.32
C LEU A 209 -0.69 10.12 12.34
N TYR A 210 -1.57 9.66 13.24
CA TYR A 210 -1.30 8.61 14.23
C TYR A 210 -2.08 7.30 13.98
N THR A 211 -2.65 7.14 12.78
CA THR A 211 -3.46 5.99 12.34
C THR A 211 -4.55 5.60 13.36
N GLY A 212 -5.17 6.58 14.03
CA GLY A 212 -6.23 6.31 15.01
C GLY A 212 -5.75 5.69 16.33
N GLY A 213 -4.42 5.62 16.50
CA GLY A 213 -3.75 4.81 17.52
C GLY A 213 -3.49 3.36 17.13
N HIS A 214 -3.51 3.03 15.83
CA HIS A 214 -3.21 1.71 15.26
C HIS A 214 -1.94 1.73 14.38
N ALA A 215 -1.03 2.67 14.64
CA ALA A 215 0.29 2.73 14.01
C ALA A 215 1.17 1.54 14.42
N VAL A 216 2.00 1.05 13.50
CA VAL A 216 2.79 -0.17 13.64
C VAL A 216 3.87 0.02 14.71
N LEU A 217 3.75 -0.70 15.83
CA LEU A 217 4.82 -0.83 16.81
C LEU A 217 5.88 -1.81 16.28
N CYS A 218 7.00 -1.28 15.80
CA CYS A 218 8.02 -2.09 15.14
C CYS A 218 8.80 -2.95 16.14
N SER A 219 8.82 -4.26 15.92
CA SER A 219 9.94 -5.11 16.35
C SER A 219 11.27 -4.66 15.71
N PRO A 220 12.44 -5.08 16.23
CA PRO A 220 13.74 -4.74 15.64
C PRO A 220 13.86 -5.11 14.15
N HIS A 221 13.32 -6.25 13.73
CA HIS A 221 13.31 -6.64 12.32
C HIS A 221 12.32 -5.82 11.48
N GLN A 222 11.18 -5.38 12.05
CA GLN A 222 10.30 -4.41 11.39
C GLN A 222 10.94 -3.01 11.29
N ALA A 223 11.85 -2.63 12.19
CA ALA A 223 12.61 -1.39 12.06
C ALA A 223 13.60 -1.46 10.88
N LEU A 224 14.25 -2.59 10.65
CA LEU A 224 15.03 -2.83 9.42
C LEU A 224 14.13 -2.73 8.17
N ALA A 225 12.93 -3.33 8.20
CA ALA A 225 11.98 -3.23 7.09
C ALA A 225 11.51 -1.79 6.84
N ALA A 226 11.28 -0.98 7.89
CA ALA A 226 10.92 0.42 7.77
C ALA A 226 12.01 1.24 7.07
N LEU A 227 13.30 0.95 7.33
CA LEU A 227 14.42 1.63 6.66
C LEU A 227 14.55 1.30 5.18
N VAL A 228 14.36 0.02 4.82
CA VAL A 228 14.34 -0.37 3.41
C VAL A 228 13.12 0.25 2.71
N THR A 229 11.97 0.27 3.38
CA THR A 229 10.74 0.93 2.88
C THR A 229 10.93 2.44 2.69
N SER A 230 11.75 3.10 3.52
CA SER A 230 12.00 4.54 3.44
C SER A 230 13.09 4.95 2.43
N ILE A 231 13.72 4.02 1.70
CA ILE A 231 14.64 4.39 0.59
C ILE A 231 13.87 5.28 -0.41
N ASN A 232 14.50 6.37 -0.86
CA ASN A 232 13.86 7.33 -1.76
C ASN A 232 14.54 7.36 -3.14
N PRO A 233 13.96 6.71 -4.17
CA PRO A 233 14.47 6.70 -5.54
C PRO A 233 14.57 8.06 -6.24
N SER A 234 13.79 9.06 -5.83
CA SER A 234 13.59 10.28 -6.63
C SER A 234 14.83 11.16 -6.70
N VAL A 235 15.18 11.63 -7.90
CA VAL A 235 16.41 12.39 -8.15
C VAL A 235 16.31 13.82 -7.63
N THR A 236 17.22 14.21 -6.73
CA THR A 236 17.23 15.53 -6.09
C THR A 236 17.27 16.67 -7.12
N GLY A 237 16.23 17.50 -7.18
CA GLY A 237 16.21 18.73 -7.97
C GLY A 237 16.37 18.53 -9.49
N GLY A 238 16.04 17.33 -9.98
CA GLY A 238 15.87 17.01 -11.40
C GLY A 238 14.52 17.50 -11.95
N LYS A 239 14.08 16.93 -13.07
CA LYS A 239 12.67 17.04 -13.50
C LYS A 239 11.79 16.29 -12.50
N LYS A 240 10.57 16.76 -12.23
CA LYS A 240 9.58 15.99 -11.45
C LYS A 240 9.33 14.64 -12.13
N GLY A 241 9.26 13.55 -11.35
CA GLY A 241 9.02 12.20 -11.86
C GLY A 241 10.23 11.57 -12.55
N VAL A 242 11.43 11.74 -11.99
CA VAL A 242 12.62 10.98 -12.39
C VAL A 242 13.18 10.31 -11.14
N ASP A 243 13.25 8.99 -11.18
CA ASP A 243 13.77 8.12 -10.12
C ASP A 243 15.00 7.36 -10.62
N SER A 244 15.87 6.91 -9.72
CA SER A 244 16.98 5.99 -10.05
C SER A 244 16.49 4.54 -10.04
N GLU A 245 16.53 3.90 -11.21
CA GLU A 245 16.26 2.47 -11.41
C GLU A 245 17.22 1.59 -10.57
N GLU A 246 18.48 2.00 -10.43
CA GLU A 246 19.47 1.30 -9.61
C GLU A 246 19.12 1.30 -8.12
N LEU A 247 18.56 2.41 -7.62
CA LEU A 247 18.13 2.52 -6.23
C LEU A 247 16.79 1.81 -5.98
N GLN A 248 15.85 1.87 -6.93
CA GLN A 248 14.65 1.02 -6.92
C GLN A 248 15.04 -0.46 -6.86
N LEU A 249 16.03 -0.89 -7.67
CA LEU A 249 16.52 -2.28 -7.66
C LEU A 249 17.10 -2.68 -6.30
N ALA A 250 17.88 -1.80 -5.67
CA ALA A 250 18.42 -2.01 -4.33
C ALA A 250 17.29 -2.19 -3.31
N GLN A 251 16.30 -1.30 -3.31
CA GLN A 251 15.13 -1.38 -2.45
C GLN A 251 14.35 -2.69 -2.66
N LYS A 252 14.09 -3.05 -3.92
CA LYS A 252 13.38 -4.27 -4.29
C LYS A 252 14.09 -5.53 -3.78
N ARG A 253 15.39 -5.70 -4.07
CA ARG A 253 16.19 -6.86 -3.61
C ARG A 253 16.18 -7.00 -2.09
N MET A 254 16.26 -5.89 -1.37
CA MET A 254 16.28 -5.86 0.09
C MET A 254 14.91 -6.19 0.71
N LEU A 255 13.80 -5.72 0.10
CA LEU A 255 12.44 -6.13 0.49
C LEU A 255 12.16 -7.60 0.15
N GLU A 256 12.70 -8.11 -0.96
CA GLU A 256 12.63 -9.54 -1.33
C GLU A 256 13.49 -10.42 -0.40
N ALA A 257 14.62 -9.93 0.09
CA ALA A 257 15.41 -10.59 1.13
C ALA A 257 14.64 -10.63 2.46
N LEU A 258 14.03 -9.53 2.89
CA LEU A 258 13.12 -9.48 4.04
C LEU A 258 11.96 -10.48 3.89
N LEU A 259 11.29 -10.51 2.73
CA LEU A 259 10.19 -11.43 2.45
C LEU A 259 10.61 -12.90 2.58
N ARG A 260 11.79 -13.26 2.04
CA ARG A 260 12.30 -14.64 2.08
C ARG A 260 12.83 -15.05 3.46
N ARG A 261 13.48 -14.15 4.19
CA ARG A 261 14.23 -14.47 5.42
C ARG A 261 13.41 -14.22 6.69
N GLN A 262 12.55 -13.21 6.71
CA GLN A 262 11.71 -12.85 7.85
C GLN A 262 10.38 -12.24 7.37
N PRO A 263 9.46 -13.03 6.78
CA PRO A 263 8.21 -12.52 6.19
C PRO A 263 7.28 -11.79 7.18
N GLY A 264 7.46 -12.00 8.49
CA GLY A 264 6.76 -11.26 9.56
C GLY A 264 7.37 -9.89 9.91
N ALA A 265 8.52 -9.52 9.33
CA ALA A 265 9.08 -8.17 9.44
C ALA A 265 8.44 -7.18 8.47
N LEU A 266 7.78 -7.66 7.41
CA LEU A 266 7.06 -6.81 6.46
C LEU A 266 5.70 -6.42 7.04
N TYR A 267 5.56 -5.14 7.37
CA TYR A 267 4.31 -4.49 7.75
C TYR A 267 3.58 -3.97 6.49
N PRO A 268 2.33 -3.48 6.58
CA PRO A 268 1.52 -3.23 5.39
C PRO A 268 2.15 -2.28 4.36
N ALA A 269 2.73 -1.15 4.77
CA ALA A 269 3.37 -0.23 3.83
C ALA A 269 4.64 -0.82 3.17
N ALA A 270 5.38 -1.70 3.87
CA ALA A 270 6.52 -2.42 3.28
C ALA A 270 6.08 -3.47 2.24
N LEU A 271 4.90 -4.06 2.41
CA LEU A 271 4.29 -4.94 1.40
C LEU A 271 3.77 -4.13 0.20
N CYS A 272 3.16 -2.96 0.42
CA CYS A 272 2.78 -2.04 -0.66
C CYS A 272 4.02 -1.63 -1.47
N ALA A 273 5.07 -1.12 -0.83
CA ALA A 273 6.30 -0.70 -1.51
C ALA A 273 6.94 -1.82 -2.33
N LEU A 274 6.97 -3.07 -1.82
CA LEU A 274 7.44 -4.22 -2.62
C LEU A 274 6.50 -4.53 -3.79
N ALA A 275 5.18 -4.37 -3.61
CA ALA A 275 4.20 -4.59 -4.66
C ALA A 275 4.29 -3.55 -5.79
N ASP A 276 4.47 -2.26 -5.50
CA ASP A 276 4.70 -1.23 -6.52
C ASP A 276 6.01 -1.48 -7.27
N LEU A 277 7.09 -1.83 -6.55
CA LEU A 277 8.36 -2.22 -7.17
C LEU A 277 8.22 -3.49 -8.01
N GLN A 278 7.34 -4.44 -7.67
CA GLN A 278 7.04 -5.55 -8.57
C GLN A 278 6.18 -5.12 -9.77
N GLU A 279 5.24 -4.18 -9.59
CA GLU A 279 4.41 -3.65 -10.66
C GLU A 279 5.28 -3.01 -11.75
N VAL A 280 6.20 -2.11 -11.39
CA VAL A 280 7.06 -1.36 -12.33
C VAL A 280 7.77 -2.30 -13.32
N TRP A 281 8.52 -3.28 -12.82
CA TRP A 281 9.21 -4.25 -13.70
C TRP A 281 8.23 -5.14 -14.48
N SER A 282 7.11 -5.54 -13.87
CA SER A 282 6.09 -6.31 -14.60
C SER A 282 5.46 -5.52 -15.74
N GLN A 283 5.36 -4.19 -15.58
CA GLN A 283 4.72 -3.30 -16.55
C GLN A 283 5.61 -3.13 -17.78
N ASP A 284 6.94 -2.98 -17.62
CA ASP A 284 7.89 -2.97 -18.72
C ASP A 284 7.83 -4.26 -19.55
N GLU A 285 7.77 -5.43 -18.90
CA GLU A 285 7.63 -6.72 -19.59
C GLU A 285 6.30 -6.84 -20.35
N LEU A 286 5.21 -6.33 -19.76
CA LEU A 286 3.86 -6.33 -20.34
C LEU A 286 3.73 -5.39 -21.53
N ASP A 287 4.25 -4.16 -21.44
CA ASP A 287 4.29 -3.21 -22.54
C ASP A 287 5.14 -3.74 -23.69
N ALA A 288 6.33 -4.29 -23.40
CA ALA A 288 7.17 -4.93 -24.41
C ALA A 288 6.50 -6.15 -25.07
N ALA A 289 5.69 -6.93 -24.33
CA ALA A 289 4.92 -8.05 -24.89
C ALA A 289 3.75 -7.57 -25.77
N ARG A 290 2.99 -6.55 -25.33
CA ARG A 290 1.93 -5.91 -26.11
C ARG A 290 2.48 -5.37 -27.43
N ASP A 291 3.59 -4.65 -27.39
CA ASP A 291 4.15 -3.96 -28.55
C ASP A 291 4.75 -4.93 -29.59
N ARG A 292 5.07 -6.18 -29.18
CA ARG A 292 5.42 -7.28 -30.09
C ARG A 292 4.20 -8.02 -30.66
N GLY A 293 2.98 -7.73 -30.20
CA GLY A 293 1.77 -8.49 -30.54
C GLY A 293 1.69 -9.87 -29.85
N ASP A 294 2.46 -10.08 -28.78
CA ASP A 294 2.64 -11.39 -28.13
C ASP A 294 1.55 -11.63 -27.07
N ALA A 295 0.34 -11.98 -27.54
CA ALA A 295 -0.82 -12.21 -26.68
C ALA A 295 -0.59 -13.36 -25.66
N ALA A 296 0.23 -14.35 -26.01
CA ALA A 296 0.56 -15.47 -25.14
C ALA A 296 1.47 -15.02 -23.99
N ALA A 297 2.49 -14.19 -24.24
CA ALA A 297 3.31 -13.59 -23.19
C ALA A 297 2.50 -12.64 -22.30
N VAL A 298 1.66 -11.78 -22.89
CA VAL A 298 0.75 -10.89 -22.12
C VAL A 298 -0.15 -11.71 -21.20
N ALA A 299 -0.82 -12.75 -21.72
CA ALA A 299 -1.64 -13.64 -20.90
C ALA A 299 -0.81 -14.35 -19.81
N ALA A 300 0.41 -14.79 -20.12
CA ALA A 300 1.28 -15.48 -19.18
C ALA A 300 1.71 -14.60 -18.00
N LEU A 301 2.04 -13.33 -18.26
CA LEU A 301 2.43 -12.29 -17.30
C LEU A 301 1.24 -11.75 -16.47
N LEU A 302 0.02 -11.83 -16.99
CA LEU A 302 -1.21 -11.43 -16.29
C LEU A 302 -1.77 -12.50 -15.34
N ARG A 303 -1.23 -13.73 -15.34
CA ARG A 303 -1.70 -14.79 -14.43
C ARG A 303 -1.30 -14.49 -12.99
N ARG A 304 -2.29 -14.55 -12.10
CA ARG A 304 -2.07 -14.39 -10.66
C ARG A 304 -1.18 -15.51 -10.10
N ALA A 305 -0.22 -15.15 -9.26
CA ALA A 305 0.71 -16.07 -8.61
C ALA A 305 0.98 -15.64 -7.15
N PRO A 306 1.20 -16.60 -6.22
CA PRO A 306 1.61 -16.25 -4.86
C PRO A 306 2.91 -15.44 -4.87
N GLY A 307 2.88 -14.25 -4.26
CA GLY A 307 4.00 -13.32 -4.25
C GLY A 307 4.06 -12.32 -5.40
N ASP A 308 3.03 -12.24 -6.26
CA ASP A 308 2.84 -11.13 -7.20
C ASP A 308 2.39 -9.83 -6.51
N ALA A 309 2.44 -8.71 -7.24
CA ALA A 309 2.09 -7.39 -6.71
C ALA A 309 0.68 -7.35 -6.11
N GLN A 310 -0.33 -7.90 -6.79
CA GLN A 310 -1.70 -7.88 -6.30
C GLN A 310 -1.88 -8.73 -5.05
N TYR A 311 -1.21 -9.89 -4.97
CA TYR A 311 -1.16 -10.75 -3.79
C TYR A 311 -0.50 -10.03 -2.61
N LEU A 312 0.57 -9.28 -2.84
CA LEU A 312 1.25 -8.50 -1.80
C LEU A 312 0.36 -7.34 -1.29
N PHE A 313 -0.35 -6.62 -2.17
CA PHE A 313 -1.34 -5.63 -1.76
C PHE A 313 -2.49 -6.26 -0.95
N GLU A 314 -3.06 -7.37 -1.41
CA GLU A 314 -4.13 -8.10 -0.70
C GLU A 314 -3.62 -8.57 0.69
N ARG A 315 -2.38 -9.05 0.78
CA ARG A 315 -1.72 -9.40 2.06
C ARG A 315 -1.51 -8.18 2.97
N ALA A 316 -1.17 -7.01 2.42
CA ALA A 316 -1.06 -5.77 3.20
C ALA A 316 -2.40 -5.38 3.85
N ILE A 317 -3.50 -5.52 3.11
CA ILE A 317 -4.87 -5.29 3.62
C ILE A 317 -5.21 -6.28 4.74
N HIS A 318 -4.88 -7.56 4.58
CA HIS A 318 -5.09 -8.56 5.63
C HIS A 318 -4.35 -8.21 6.93
N LEU A 319 -3.05 -7.88 6.86
CA LEU A 319 -2.28 -7.46 8.04
C LEU A 319 -2.85 -6.17 8.69
N ALA A 320 -3.30 -5.22 7.89
CA ALA A 320 -3.92 -3.98 8.39
C ALA A 320 -5.28 -4.22 9.09
N ALA A 321 -6.02 -5.27 8.70
CA ALA A 321 -7.26 -5.68 9.37
C ALA A 321 -6.98 -6.46 10.67
N GLU A 322 -6.04 -7.41 10.64
CA GLU A 322 -5.66 -8.21 11.82
C GLU A 322 -5.15 -7.34 12.98
N ALA A 323 -4.27 -6.38 12.69
CA ALA A 323 -3.74 -5.43 13.67
C ALA A 323 -4.83 -4.55 14.32
N SER A 324 -5.93 -4.27 13.61
CA SER A 324 -7.09 -3.58 14.19
C SER A 324 -7.86 -4.48 15.14
N SER A 325 -8.01 -5.78 14.82
CA SER A 325 -8.79 -6.73 15.63
C SER A 325 -8.12 -7.08 16.98
N SER A 326 -6.79 -7.29 16.99
CA SER A 326 -6.04 -7.70 18.19
C SER A 326 -5.95 -6.61 19.26
N SER A 327 -6.03 -5.33 18.86
CA SER A 327 -6.11 -4.18 19.77
C SER A 327 -7.40 -4.13 20.63
N GLY A 328 -8.39 -4.98 20.33
CA GLY A 328 -9.68 -5.03 21.03
C GLY A 328 -9.78 -5.98 22.24
N SER A 329 -8.82 -6.90 22.43
CA SER A 329 -8.88 -7.89 23.52
C SER A 329 -7.54 -8.04 24.24
N SER A 330 -7.44 -7.47 25.45
CA SER A 330 -6.34 -7.75 26.37
C SER A 330 -6.55 -9.11 27.08
N SER A 331 -6.09 -10.20 26.47
CA SER A 331 -5.83 -11.45 27.20
C SER A 331 -4.54 -12.10 26.70
N VAL A 332 -3.61 -12.33 27.62
CA VAL A 332 -2.28 -12.89 27.38
C VAL A 332 -2.35 -14.34 26.88
N ALA A 333 -1.67 -14.64 25.78
CA ALA A 333 -1.19 -15.98 25.45
C ALA A 333 0.19 -15.88 24.79
N ALA A 334 1.12 -16.75 25.20
CA ALA A 334 2.52 -16.73 24.75
C ALA A 334 2.71 -17.47 23.42
N GLY A 335 3.91 -17.33 22.86
CA GLY A 335 4.28 -17.72 21.49
C GLY A 335 3.88 -19.12 21.03
N GLY A 336 3.51 -19.19 19.76
CA GLY A 336 3.40 -20.41 18.96
C GLY A 336 4.02 -20.18 17.59
N GLU A 337 5.05 -20.94 17.26
CA GLU A 337 5.71 -20.88 15.95
C GLU A 337 4.82 -21.48 14.85
N LEU A 338 4.57 -20.74 13.76
CA LEU A 338 4.08 -21.33 12.52
C LEU A 338 5.28 -21.75 11.66
N ALA A 339 5.71 -23.00 11.80
CA ALA A 339 6.75 -23.58 10.94
C ALA A 339 6.19 -23.86 9.53
N ALA A 340 6.88 -23.36 8.50
CA ALA A 340 6.52 -23.59 7.12
C ALA A 340 6.84 -25.04 6.69
N ALA A 341 5.85 -25.73 6.12
CA ALA A 341 6.04 -27.05 5.52
C ALA A 341 6.55 -26.91 4.08
N VAL A 342 7.85 -27.05 3.86
CA VAL A 342 8.45 -27.24 2.53
C VAL A 342 9.12 -28.62 2.51
N ALA A 343 8.64 -29.51 1.64
CA ALA A 343 9.13 -30.87 1.54
C ALA A 343 10.45 -30.93 0.76
N ALA A 344 11.42 -31.67 1.31
CA ALA A 344 12.62 -32.13 0.59
C ALA A 344 12.81 -33.64 0.84
N PRO A 345 13.21 -34.42 -0.17
CA PRO A 345 13.16 -35.88 -0.10
C PRO A 345 14.30 -36.47 0.75
N LYS A 346 13.98 -37.40 1.65
CA LYS A 346 14.99 -38.21 2.36
C LYS A 346 15.17 -39.57 1.69
N GLN A 347 16.40 -39.87 1.30
CA GLN A 347 16.83 -41.20 0.87
C GLN A 347 16.77 -42.20 2.04
N GLN A 348 16.52 -43.46 1.73
CA GLN A 348 16.53 -44.57 2.69
C GLN A 348 17.97 -44.99 3.02
N ALA A 349 18.22 -45.31 4.29
CA ALA A 349 19.31 -46.18 4.71
C ALA A 349 18.84 -47.06 5.88
N ASN A 350 19.01 -48.38 5.75
CA ASN A 350 18.69 -49.38 6.78
C ASN A 350 19.75 -49.41 7.89
N GLY A 351 19.43 -49.92 9.09
CA GLY A 351 20.50 -50.29 10.04
C GLY A 351 20.14 -50.57 11.52
N SER A 352 19.22 -51.50 11.79
CA SER A 352 19.18 -52.41 12.97
C SER A 352 20.06 -52.16 14.23
N SER A 353 19.43 -52.10 15.42
CA SER A 353 19.62 -53.02 16.59
C SER A 353 18.91 -52.47 17.85
N GLN A 354 17.81 -53.09 18.31
CA GLN A 354 17.70 -54.09 19.40
C GLN A 354 17.60 -53.52 20.86
N GLN A 355 16.41 -53.74 21.44
CA GLN A 355 16.13 -54.30 22.79
C GLN A 355 16.48 -53.46 24.05
N ALA A 356 15.72 -53.46 25.15
CA ALA A 356 14.45 -54.13 25.55
C ALA A 356 13.66 -53.21 26.53
N ALA A 357 12.34 -53.04 26.38
CA ALA A 357 11.26 -53.76 27.07
C ALA A 357 10.92 -53.32 28.53
N ALA A 358 9.73 -52.75 28.71
CA ALA A 358 8.86 -52.88 29.89
C ALA A 358 7.40 -52.56 29.49
N ASP A 359 6.44 -53.40 29.89
CA ASP A 359 5.05 -53.41 29.41
C ASP A 359 4.13 -52.34 30.05
N GLY A 360 3.01 -52.01 29.38
CA GLY A 360 1.98 -51.12 29.95
C GLY A 360 0.89 -50.58 29.01
N THR A 361 0.37 -51.36 28.07
CA THR A 361 -0.82 -51.02 27.23
C THR A 361 -2.10 -51.62 27.85
N PRO A 362 -3.37 -51.32 27.42
CA PRO A 362 -3.79 -50.43 26.32
C PRO A 362 -5.01 -49.51 26.58
N ALA A 363 -5.13 -48.46 25.76
CA ALA A 363 -6.42 -47.97 25.24
C ALA A 363 -6.20 -47.23 23.90
N GLN A 364 -6.95 -47.57 22.85
CA GLN A 364 -6.72 -47.07 21.49
C GLN A 364 -7.37 -45.70 21.23
N PRO A 365 -6.73 -44.79 20.46
CA PRO A 365 -7.43 -43.77 19.70
C PRO A 365 -7.91 -44.37 18.36
N ALA A 366 -9.17 -44.14 18.01
CA ALA A 366 -9.70 -44.52 16.70
C ALA A 366 -9.44 -43.42 15.67
N ASN A 367 -8.54 -43.68 14.70
CA ASN A 367 -8.44 -42.86 13.50
C ASN A 367 -9.66 -43.09 12.60
N GLY A 368 -10.45 -42.04 12.38
CA GLY A 368 -11.55 -42.00 11.42
C GLY A 368 -11.28 -40.94 10.35
N SER A 369 -10.44 -41.26 9.38
CA SER A 369 -10.18 -40.41 8.22
C SER A 369 -11.34 -40.46 7.23
N SER A 370 -12.00 -39.33 6.98
CA SER A 370 -12.91 -39.19 5.83
C SER A 370 -12.97 -37.73 5.38
N LEU A 371 -12.02 -37.36 4.52
CA LEU A 371 -12.22 -36.27 3.56
C LEU A 371 -13.26 -36.72 2.52
N PRO A 372 -14.22 -35.86 2.19
CA PRO A 372 -14.68 -35.76 0.81
C PRO A 372 -14.42 -34.35 0.25
N ALA A 373 -14.01 -34.29 -1.00
CA ALA A 373 -13.99 -33.06 -1.78
C ALA A 373 -15.37 -32.79 -2.38
N ALA A 374 -15.79 -31.52 -2.36
CA ALA A 374 -16.79 -30.89 -3.24
C ALA A 374 -16.45 -29.39 -3.24
N VAL A 375 -16.09 -28.76 -4.36
CA VAL A 375 -16.92 -28.36 -5.52
C VAL A 375 -17.91 -27.26 -5.15
N ASP A 376 -17.95 -26.22 -6.00
CA ASP A 376 -18.56 -24.91 -5.77
C ASP A 376 -20.07 -24.91 -5.48
N SER A 377 -20.51 -23.86 -4.78
CA SER A 377 -21.77 -23.19 -5.12
C SER A 377 -21.75 -21.73 -4.68
N GLU A 378 -22.19 -20.85 -5.57
CA GLU A 378 -22.49 -19.45 -5.27
C GLU A 378 -23.61 -19.34 -4.23
N ASN A 379 -23.50 -18.38 -3.30
CA ASN A 379 -24.63 -17.54 -2.92
C ASN A 379 -24.19 -16.31 -2.11
N GLY A 380 -24.73 -15.15 -2.46
CA GLY A 380 -24.50 -13.90 -1.73
C GLY A 380 -25.30 -13.85 -0.43
N GLY A 381 -24.63 -13.49 0.67
CA GLY A 381 -25.26 -13.22 1.96
C GLY A 381 -24.60 -12.02 2.64
N ALA A 382 -25.28 -10.87 2.65
CA ALA A 382 -24.79 -9.69 3.34
C ALA A 382 -24.78 -9.93 4.86
N ALA A 383 -23.58 -9.90 5.46
CA ALA A 383 -23.39 -9.98 6.90
C ALA A 383 -22.93 -8.62 7.45
N ASN A 384 -23.56 -8.17 8.54
CA ASN A 384 -23.37 -6.84 9.13
C ASN A 384 -21.90 -6.51 9.44
N CYS A 385 -21.38 -5.46 8.79
CA CYS A 385 -20.07 -4.87 9.09
C CYS A 385 -20.11 -4.01 10.36
N SER A 386 -20.17 -4.63 11.54
CA SER A 386 -20.07 -3.93 12.83
C SER A 386 -19.11 -4.64 13.80
N GLY A 387 -17.80 -4.50 13.56
CA GLY A 387 -16.74 -4.96 14.47
C GLY A 387 -15.37 -5.06 13.78
N GLY A 388 -14.38 -4.27 14.25
CA GLY A 388 -12.96 -4.52 13.95
C GLY A 388 -12.47 -4.26 12.52
N GLY A 389 -12.89 -3.18 11.86
CA GLY A 389 -12.36 -2.81 10.53
C GLY A 389 -10.89 -2.37 10.52
N ALA A 390 -10.21 -2.57 9.38
CA ALA A 390 -8.85 -2.08 9.14
C ALA A 390 -8.75 -0.55 9.33
N ARG A 391 -7.57 -0.06 9.72
CA ARG A 391 -7.35 1.38 10.01
C ARG A 391 -6.37 2.08 9.08
N GLN A 392 -5.59 1.34 8.29
CA GLN A 392 -4.66 1.93 7.34
C GLN A 392 -5.38 2.24 6.03
N TRP A 393 -5.17 3.45 5.51
CA TRP A 393 -5.80 3.95 4.28
C TRP A 393 -5.00 3.55 3.03
N TYR A 394 -3.67 3.62 3.08
CA TYR A 394 -2.80 3.39 1.93
C TYR A 394 -2.95 1.99 1.34
N VAL A 395 -3.15 0.96 2.16
CA VAL A 395 -3.40 -0.40 1.65
C VAL A 395 -4.59 -0.49 0.69
N TYR A 396 -5.56 0.45 0.80
CA TYR A 396 -6.69 0.58 -0.11
C TYR A 396 -6.42 1.51 -1.27
N SER A 397 -5.67 2.63 -1.09
CA SER A 397 -5.37 3.53 -2.21
C SER A 397 -4.41 2.91 -3.22
N TYR A 398 -3.35 2.26 -2.74
CA TYR A 398 -2.35 1.58 -3.55
C TYR A 398 -2.98 0.46 -4.42
N ILE A 399 -3.74 -0.47 -3.84
CA ILE A 399 -4.37 -1.55 -4.63
C ILE A 399 -5.39 -1.00 -5.64
N SER A 400 -6.07 0.10 -5.32
CA SER A 400 -7.03 0.73 -6.23
C SER A 400 -6.32 1.38 -7.41
N ALA A 401 -5.18 2.04 -7.18
CA ALA A 401 -4.35 2.63 -8.23
C ALA A 401 -3.73 1.54 -9.13
N PHE A 402 -3.16 0.49 -8.54
CA PHE A 402 -2.64 -0.70 -9.26
C PHE A 402 -3.71 -1.30 -10.19
N LEU A 403 -4.91 -1.58 -9.67
CA LEU A 403 -5.99 -2.17 -10.46
C LEU A 403 -6.52 -1.22 -11.55
N ALA A 404 -6.53 0.09 -11.30
CA ALA A 404 -6.90 1.08 -12.30
C ALA A 404 -5.88 1.09 -13.47
N ARG A 405 -4.58 1.20 -13.18
CA ARG A 405 -3.50 1.11 -14.19
C ARG A 405 -3.55 -0.20 -14.96
N ARG A 406 -3.75 -1.33 -14.26
CA ARG A 406 -3.87 -2.66 -14.88
C ARG A 406 -5.08 -2.76 -15.80
N ALA A 407 -6.21 -2.13 -15.46
CA ALA A 407 -7.37 -2.05 -16.34
C ALA A 407 -7.13 -1.17 -17.59
N GLU A 408 -6.36 -0.09 -17.46
CA GLU A 408 -5.95 0.74 -18.61
C GLU A 408 -5.03 -0.03 -19.55
N PHE A 409 -4.03 -0.75 -19.02
CA PHE A 409 -3.16 -1.63 -19.80
C PHE A 409 -3.96 -2.70 -20.57
N LEU A 410 -4.87 -3.40 -19.89
CA LEU A 410 -5.76 -4.40 -20.52
C LEU A 410 -6.60 -3.78 -21.65
N ALA A 411 -7.11 -2.57 -21.44
CA ALA A 411 -7.85 -1.86 -22.48
C ALA A 411 -6.96 -1.46 -23.67
N SER A 412 -5.69 -1.08 -23.42
CA SER A 412 -4.71 -0.81 -24.49
C SER A 412 -4.43 -2.07 -25.33
N CYS A 413 -4.39 -3.26 -24.72
CA CYS A 413 -4.25 -4.53 -25.44
C CYS A 413 -5.45 -4.81 -26.37
N ALA A 414 -6.67 -4.47 -25.92
CA ALA A 414 -7.87 -4.58 -26.75
C ALA A 414 -7.94 -3.52 -27.87
N GLU A 415 -7.31 -2.36 -27.69
CA GLU A 415 -7.21 -1.33 -28.74
C GLU A 415 -6.10 -1.66 -29.77
N ALA A 416 -5.04 -2.34 -29.34
CA ALA A 416 -4.01 -2.91 -30.21
C ALA A 416 -4.43 -4.22 -30.92
N GLY A 417 -5.63 -4.76 -30.63
CA GLY A 417 -6.19 -5.94 -31.30
C GLY A 417 -5.58 -7.29 -30.87
N LEU A 418 -4.95 -7.37 -29.69
CA LEU A 418 -4.43 -8.62 -29.15
C LEU A 418 -5.57 -9.55 -28.70
N ALA A 419 -6.01 -10.46 -29.58
CA ALA A 419 -6.84 -11.57 -29.15
C ALA A 419 -6.01 -12.52 -28.28
N ALA A 420 -6.47 -12.79 -27.05
CA ALA A 420 -5.94 -13.91 -26.28
C ALA A 420 -6.37 -15.21 -26.98
N ASP A 421 -5.41 -16.05 -27.36
CA ASP A 421 -5.70 -17.39 -27.88
C ASP A 421 -6.49 -18.18 -26.84
N ALA A 422 -7.78 -18.40 -27.10
CA ALA A 422 -8.68 -19.20 -26.27
C ALA A 422 -8.33 -20.68 -26.42
N GLY A 423 -7.22 -21.08 -25.80
CA GLY A 423 -6.67 -22.43 -25.83
C GLY A 423 -7.47 -23.43 -25.00
N GLU A 424 -8.65 -23.82 -25.45
CA GLU A 424 -9.22 -25.13 -25.14
C GLU A 424 -9.32 -25.99 -26.41
N GLN A 425 -8.71 -27.18 -26.33
CA GLN A 425 -8.62 -28.12 -27.44
C GLN A 425 -9.96 -28.83 -27.66
N GLN A 426 -10.77 -28.35 -28.59
CA GLN A 426 -11.77 -29.19 -29.28
C GLN A 426 -11.27 -29.64 -30.65
N GLN A 427 -10.14 -30.35 -30.68
CA GLN A 427 -9.93 -31.36 -31.72
C GLN A 427 -10.83 -32.55 -31.40
N GLN A 428 -12.07 -32.51 -31.92
CA GLN A 428 -12.93 -33.68 -31.91
C GLN A 428 -12.25 -34.80 -32.69
N GLN A 429 -11.98 -35.90 -31.97
CA GLN A 429 -11.59 -37.16 -32.56
C GLN A 429 -12.69 -37.61 -33.52
N GLN A 430 -12.41 -37.67 -34.81
CA GLN A 430 -13.22 -38.45 -35.73
C GLN A 430 -12.90 -39.94 -35.51
N PRO A 431 -13.86 -40.77 -35.07
CA PRO A 431 -13.66 -42.21 -35.11
C PRO A 431 -13.77 -42.66 -36.57
N ALA A 432 -12.67 -43.20 -37.10
CA ALA A 432 -12.69 -43.85 -38.40
C ALA A 432 -13.46 -45.18 -38.30
N GLY A 433 -14.38 -45.41 -39.25
CA GLY A 433 -14.92 -46.74 -39.55
C GLY A 433 -16.42 -46.90 -39.36
N GLN A 434 -17.16 -46.81 -40.47
CA GLN A 434 -17.98 -47.94 -40.94
C GLN A 434 -18.19 -47.83 -42.46
N LEU A 435 -18.02 -48.98 -43.13
CA LEU A 435 -18.25 -49.18 -44.57
C LEU A 435 -19.64 -49.78 -44.78
N GLU A 436 -20.11 -49.76 -46.03
CA GLU A 436 -21.32 -50.42 -46.55
C GLU A 436 -22.66 -49.78 -46.08
N GLU A 437 -23.72 -49.67 -46.90
CA GLU A 437 -23.98 -50.24 -48.23
C GLU A 437 -24.86 -49.32 -49.11
N GLN A 438 -24.92 -49.58 -50.42
CA GLN A 438 -25.60 -48.72 -51.43
C GLN A 438 -27.06 -49.14 -51.70
N VAL A 439 -27.97 -48.18 -51.91
CA VAL A 439 -29.21 -48.38 -52.70
C VAL A 439 -29.52 -47.17 -53.59
N GLN A 440 -29.96 -47.46 -54.82
CA GLN A 440 -30.30 -46.54 -55.93
C GLN A 440 -31.84 -46.37 -56.04
N GLN A 441 -32.49 -45.41 -56.73
CA GLN A 441 -32.18 -44.34 -57.72
C GLN A 441 -33.46 -43.40 -57.75
N PRO A 442 -33.79 -42.56 -58.75
CA PRO A 442 -33.03 -41.62 -59.61
C PRO A 442 -33.63 -40.18 -59.74
N HIS A 443 -32.88 -39.31 -60.43
CA HIS A 443 -33.25 -38.11 -61.23
C HIS A 443 -34.64 -37.42 -61.15
N ASN A 444 -34.59 -36.07 -61.17
CA ASN A 444 -35.11 -35.31 -62.34
C ASN A 444 -34.40 -33.94 -62.56
N ASP A 445 -34.70 -33.29 -63.68
CA ASP A 445 -33.81 -32.38 -64.43
C ASP A 445 -33.86 -30.85 -64.19
N MET A 446 -32.76 -30.22 -64.62
CA MET A 446 -32.58 -28.90 -65.25
C MET A 446 -32.71 -27.53 -64.51
N GLN A 447 -31.78 -26.66 -64.94
CA GLN A 447 -31.48 -25.24 -64.67
C GLN A 447 -32.48 -24.27 -65.40
N PRO A 448 -32.38 -22.90 -65.38
CA PRO A 448 -31.23 -22.06 -64.96
C PRO A 448 -31.48 -20.67 -64.30
N ALA A 449 -30.35 -20.04 -63.95
CA ALA A 449 -30.05 -18.59 -63.90
C ALA A 449 -30.74 -17.68 -62.86
N GLY A 450 -29.90 -16.99 -62.07
CA GLY A 450 -30.29 -15.89 -61.19
C GLY A 450 -29.09 -15.30 -60.45
N GLN A 451 -28.41 -14.32 -61.04
CA GLN A 451 -27.36 -13.55 -60.35
C GLN A 451 -28.01 -12.62 -59.32
N LEU A 452 -27.64 -12.77 -58.04
CA LEU A 452 -27.79 -11.72 -57.04
C LEU A 452 -26.56 -11.74 -56.11
N GLU A 453 -25.60 -10.85 -56.40
CA GLU A 453 -24.57 -10.48 -55.43
C GLU A 453 -25.25 -9.70 -54.30
N GLY A 454 -25.52 -10.40 -53.19
CA GLY A 454 -26.03 -9.79 -51.98
C GLY A 454 -24.95 -8.94 -51.31
N GLN A 455 -24.92 -7.64 -51.63
CA GLN A 455 -24.23 -6.67 -50.78
C GLN A 455 -24.90 -6.69 -49.40
N GLN A 456 -24.23 -7.27 -48.40
CA GLN A 456 -24.61 -7.07 -47.01
C GLN A 456 -24.63 -5.56 -46.73
N PRO A 457 -25.71 -5.01 -46.15
CA PRO A 457 -25.75 -3.59 -45.85
C PRO A 457 -24.63 -3.23 -44.86
N ALA A 458 -23.91 -2.15 -45.12
CA ALA A 458 -22.79 -1.71 -44.28
C ALA A 458 -23.18 -1.50 -42.79
N ALA A 459 -24.48 -1.31 -42.51
CA ALA A 459 -25.04 -1.27 -41.16
C ALA A 459 -24.96 -2.63 -40.42
N GLU A 460 -25.16 -3.76 -41.10
CA GLU A 460 -25.01 -5.10 -40.50
C GLU A 460 -23.54 -5.44 -40.26
N GLN A 461 -22.64 -5.05 -41.17
CA GLN A 461 -21.20 -5.18 -40.95
C GLN A 461 -20.69 -4.26 -39.83
N GLN A 462 -21.24 -3.04 -39.70
CA GLN A 462 -20.97 -2.18 -38.53
C GLN A 462 -21.54 -2.76 -37.24
N GLN A 463 -22.74 -3.34 -37.24
CA GLN A 463 -23.31 -3.99 -36.04
C GLN A 463 -22.54 -5.25 -35.65
N GLN A 464 -22.12 -6.08 -36.61
CA GLN A 464 -21.27 -7.24 -36.34
C GLN A 464 -19.87 -6.83 -35.86
N ALA A 465 -19.27 -5.76 -36.41
CA ALA A 465 -18.01 -5.22 -35.90
C ALA A 465 -18.14 -4.59 -34.50
N GLN A 466 -19.29 -3.97 -34.19
CA GLN A 466 -19.58 -3.43 -32.85
C GLN A 466 -19.80 -4.56 -31.84
N GLN A 467 -20.59 -5.58 -32.17
CA GLN A 467 -20.81 -6.76 -31.32
C GLN A 467 -19.55 -7.59 -31.11
N ALA A 468 -18.72 -7.79 -32.16
CA ALA A 468 -17.40 -8.40 -32.03
C ALA A 468 -16.45 -7.55 -31.15
N GLY A 469 -16.56 -6.22 -31.22
CA GLY A 469 -15.85 -5.29 -30.35
C GLY A 469 -16.25 -5.43 -28.87
N GLU A 470 -17.53 -5.64 -28.55
CA GLU A 470 -17.99 -5.85 -27.17
C GLU A 470 -17.55 -7.21 -26.58
N GLN A 471 -17.18 -8.17 -27.44
CA GLN A 471 -16.75 -9.51 -27.04
C GLN A 471 -15.22 -9.68 -26.85
N HIS A 472 -14.43 -8.63 -27.03
CA HIS A 472 -12.97 -8.74 -26.90
C HIS A 472 -12.54 -9.11 -25.46
N PRO A 473 -11.78 -10.19 -25.22
CA PRO A 473 -11.55 -10.73 -23.87
C PRO A 473 -10.85 -9.71 -22.94
N TYR A 474 -9.78 -9.06 -23.39
CA TYR A 474 -9.12 -8.02 -22.58
C TYR A 474 -10.00 -6.80 -22.28
N ARG A 475 -11.05 -6.51 -23.08
CA ARG A 475 -11.99 -5.41 -22.81
C ARG A 475 -12.95 -5.76 -21.67
N GLN A 476 -13.41 -7.01 -21.62
CA GLN A 476 -14.21 -7.52 -20.51
C GLN A 476 -13.37 -7.60 -19.23
N GLN A 477 -12.14 -8.10 -19.33
CA GLN A 477 -11.19 -8.15 -18.20
C GLN A 477 -10.84 -6.76 -17.67
N ALA A 478 -10.64 -5.76 -18.54
CA ALA A 478 -10.41 -4.37 -18.14
C ALA A 478 -11.57 -3.82 -17.31
N MET A 479 -12.82 -4.03 -17.75
CA MET A 479 -14.03 -3.60 -17.02
C MET A 479 -14.12 -4.27 -15.64
N ALA A 480 -13.87 -5.58 -15.56
CA ALA A 480 -13.89 -6.31 -14.29
C ALA A 480 -12.78 -5.85 -13.31
N THR A 481 -11.56 -5.67 -13.82
CA THR A 481 -10.40 -5.19 -13.04
C THR A 481 -10.66 -3.77 -12.50
N TYR A 482 -11.21 -2.89 -13.33
CA TYR A 482 -11.56 -1.53 -12.91
C TYR A 482 -12.73 -1.51 -11.90
N ALA A 483 -13.73 -2.38 -12.06
CA ALA A 483 -14.78 -2.54 -11.06
C ALA A 483 -14.22 -3.00 -9.71
N GLN A 484 -13.20 -3.87 -9.71
CA GLN A 484 -12.47 -4.27 -8.51
C GLN A 484 -11.69 -3.10 -7.89
N ALA A 485 -11.05 -2.25 -8.70
CA ALA A 485 -10.38 -1.03 -8.24
C ALA A 485 -11.33 -0.13 -7.43
N LEU A 486 -12.52 0.17 -7.98
CA LEU A 486 -13.51 1.01 -7.29
C LEU A 486 -14.04 0.37 -6.00
N GLN A 487 -14.18 -0.97 -5.96
CA GLN A 487 -14.59 -1.68 -4.75
C GLN A 487 -13.55 -1.57 -3.62
N TRP A 488 -12.25 -1.59 -3.93
CA TRP A 488 -11.21 -1.37 -2.92
C TRP A 488 -11.17 0.08 -2.45
N ALA A 489 -11.33 1.05 -3.34
CA ALA A 489 -11.44 2.46 -2.97
C ALA A 489 -12.67 2.72 -2.06
N ALA A 490 -13.80 2.08 -2.35
CA ALA A 490 -14.99 2.11 -1.51
C ALA A 490 -14.74 1.55 -0.09
N LYS A 491 -13.96 0.46 0.05
CA LYS A 491 -13.52 -0.07 1.36
C LYS A 491 -12.59 0.92 2.07
N GLY A 492 -11.68 1.57 1.34
CA GLY A 492 -10.86 2.67 1.87
C GLY A 492 -11.72 3.83 2.42
N GLY A 493 -12.83 4.16 1.77
CA GLY A 493 -13.80 5.15 2.27
C GLY A 493 -14.28 4.86 3.69
N ALA A 494 -14.57 3.61 4.02
CA ALA A 494 -14.93 3.23 5.39
C ALA A 494 -13.81 3.54 6.40
N VAL A 495 -12.54 3.38 6.01
CA VAL A 495 -11.37 3.75 6.83
C VAL A 495 -11.30 5.28 7.04
N LEU A 496 -11.50 6.08 5.98
CA LEU A 496 -11.52 7.55 6.06
C LEU A 496 -12.55 8.07 7.06
N SER A 497 -13.75 7.46 7.09
CA SER A 497 -14.84 7.84 8.01
C SER A 497 -14.44 7.74 9.49
N SER A 498 -13.43 6.93 9.79
CA SER A 498 -12.92 6.65 11.12
C SER A 498 -11.96 7.73 11.66
N TYR A 499 -11.57 8.68 10.79
CA TYR A 499 -10.68 9.81 11.07
C TYR A 499 -11.40 11.15 11.14
N ARG A 500 -10.72 12.17 11.66
CA ARG A 500 -11.17 13.58 11.59
C ARG A 500 -10.05 14.42 10.99
N PHE A 501 -10.29 14.94 9.78
CA PHE A 501 -9.29 15.67 9.00
C PHE A 501 -8.72 16.88 9.75
N GLN A 502 -7.40 16.98 9.83
CA GLN A 502 -6.69 18.12 10.39
C GLN A 502 -5.79 18.80 9.34
N PRO A 503 -6.15 20.01 8.85
CA PRO A 503 -5.39 20.70 7.80
C PRO A 503 -3.91 21.00 8.11
N ALA A 504 -3.51 20.94 9.38
CA ALA A 504 -2.15 21.20 9.83
C ALA A 504 -1.25 19.95 9.85
N THR A 505 -1.81 18.75 9.66
CA THR A 505 -1.08 17.47 9.75
C THR A 505 -1.42 16.50 8.61
N ASP A 506 -2.65 16.55 8.09
CA ASP A 506 -3.16 15.54 7.16
C ASP A 506 -3.02 15.98 5.69
N GLU A 507 -2.01 16.82 5.37
CA GLU A 507 -1.77 17.32 4.00
C GLU A 507 -1.48 16.17 3.02
N GLN A 508 -0.76 15.15 3.46
CA GLN A 508 -0.46 13.99 2.61
C GLN A 508 -1.69 13.12 2.36
N LEU A 509 -2.57 12.91 3.36
CA LEU A 509 -3.87 12.27 3.15
C LEU A 509 -4.75 13.06 2.18
N PHE A 510 -4.75 14.40 2.27
CA PHE A 510 -5.49 15.25 1.34
C PHE A 510 -5.04 14.99 -0.11
N LYS A 511 -3.73 14.97 -0.35
CA LYS A 511 -3.15 14.71 -1.69
C LYS A 511 -3.47 13.30 -2.20
N ASP A 512 -3.42 12.29 -1.34
CA ASP A 512 -3.69 10.90 -1.72
C ASP A 512 -5.18 10.67 -2.06
N VAL A 513 -6.09 11.27 -1.29
CA VAL A 513 -7.53 11.28 -1.60
C VAL A 513 -7.80 12.06 -2.90
N GLU A 514 -7.13 13.19 -3.13
CA GLU A 514 -7.24 13.95 -4.38
C GLU A 514 -6.73 13.13 -5.58
N GLY A 515 -5.57 12.49 -5.46
CA GLY A 515 -5.01 11.59 -6.48
C GLY A 515 -5.94 10.42 -6.80
N MET A 516 -6.53 9.77 -5.79
CA MET A 516 -7.54 8.74 -6.01
C MET A 516 -8.78 9.27 -6.75
N LEU A 517 -9.26 10.46 -6.41
CA LEU A 517 -10.43 11.05 -7.06
C LEU A 517 -10.12 11.44 -8.53
N ASP A 518 -8.93 11.95 -8.81
CA ASP A 518 -8.50 12.35 -10.16
C ASP A 518 -8.12 11.15 -11.05
N GLU A 519 -7.18 10.31 -10.61
CA GLU A 519 -6.61 9.22 -11.41
C GLU A 519 -7.57 8.02 -11.46
N VAL A 520 -7.91 7.45 -10.30
CA VAL A 520 -8.73 6.23 -10.24
C VAL A 520 -10.16 6.52 -10.68
N PHE A 521 -10.84 7.53 -10.12
CA PHE A 521 -12.26 7.74 -10.42
C PHE A 521 -12.51 8.56 -11.68
N LYS A 522 -11.88 9.73 -11.82
CA LYS A 522 -12.25 10.65 -12.90
C LYS A 522 -11.71 10.20 -14.25
N ASP A 523 -10.43 9.90 -14.36
CA ASP A 523 -9.84 9.54 -15.64
C ASP A 523 -10.34 8.14 -16.07
N GLY A 524 -10.38 7.19 -15.13
CA GLY A 524 -10.99 5.86 -15.33
C GLY A 524 -12.49 5.87 -15.72
N LEU A 525 -13.38 6.53 -14.96
CA LEU A 525 -14.82 6.56 -15.32
C LEU A 525 -15.05 7.33 -16.63
N THR A 526 -14.24 8.35 -16.91
CA THR A 526 -14.30 9.08 -18.19
C THR A 526 -13.86 8.17 -19.35
N ALA A 527 -12.82 7.36 -19.18
CA ALA A 527 -12.38 6.39 -20.18
C ALA A 527 -13.43 5.29 -20.43
N LEU A 528 -14.08 4.78 -19.38
CA LEU A 528 -15.19 3.84 -19.53
C LEU A 528 -16.41 4.47 -20.22
N ALA A 529 -16.82 5.68 -19.81
CA ALA A 529 -17.99 6.36 -20.37
C ALA A 529 -17.82 6.63 -21.87
N LYS A 530 -16.63 7.05 -22.31
CA LYS A 530 -16.29 7.23 -23.75
C LYS A 530 -16.47 5.95 -24.59
N ARG A 531 -16.37 4.77 -23.97
CA ARG A 531 -16.50 3.45 -24.62
C ARG A 531 -17.94 2.90 -24.59
N GLN A 532 -18.89 3.60 -23.97
CA GLN A 532 -20.31 3.19 -23.97
C GLN A 532 -21.10 3.89 -25.10
N PRO A 533 -22.08 3.22 -25.72
CA PRO A 533 -23.05 3.87 -26.61
C PRO A 533 -23.72 5.07 -25.91
N GLY A 534 -23.72 6.23 -26.57
CA GLY A 534 -24.29 7.47 -26.01
C GLY A 534 -23.48 8.13 -24.88
N GLY A 535 -22.30 7.59 -24.53
CA GLY A 535 -21.41 8.21 -23.54
C GLY A 535 -21.88 8.09 -22.08
N GLN A 536 -22.82 7.18 -21.78
CA GLN A 536 -23.37 6.97 -20.44
C GLN A 536 -23.05 5.59 -19.88
N LEU A 537 -22.73 5.54 -18.59
CA LEU A 537 -22.52 4.34 -17.81
C LEU A 537 -23.86 3.82 -17.25
N HIS A 538 -24.10 2.53 -17.42
CA HIS A 538 -25.30 1.84 -16.92
C HIS A 538 -25.00 0.90 -15.73
N GLN A 539 -23.73 0.73 -15.40
CA GLN A 539 -23.22 -0.18 -14.38
C GLN A 539 -23.44 0.40 -12.98
N LEU A 540 -24.58 0.06 -12.35
CA LEU A 540 -24.99 0.59 -11.04
C LEU A 540 -23.95 0.37 -9.92
N HIS A 541 -23.17 -0.71 -9.99
CA HIS A 541 -22.17 -1.06 -8.97
C HIS A 541 -20.96 -0.10 -8.96
N LEU A 542 -20.61 0.50 -10.11
CA LEU A 542 -19.57 1.52 -10.18
C LEU A 542 -20.04 2.82 -9.50
N PHE A 543 -21.31 3.19 -9.67
CA PHE A 543 -21.91 4.33 -8.98
C PHE A 543 -22.03 4.08 -7.46
N ALA A 544 -22.47 2.87 -7.07
CA ALA A 544 -22.51 2.44 -5.67
C ALA A 544 -21.13 2.53 -4.98
N ALA A 545 -20.05 2.17 -5.68
CA ALA A 545 -18.68 2.31 -5.17
C ALA A 545 -18.26 3.78 -4.98
N LEU A 546 -18.58 4.66 -5.93
CA LEU A 546 -18.36 6.11 -5.81
C LEU A 546 -19.10 6.71 -4.60
N LEU A 547 -20.35 6.30 -4.36
CA LEU A 547 -21.12 6.77 -3.21
C LEU A 547 -20.51 6.30 -1.87
N ARG A 548 -20.03 5.05 -1.78
CA ARG A 548 -19.36 4.53 -0.57
C ARG A 548 -18.06 5.27 -0.25
N LEU A 549 -17.21 5.53 -1.25
CA LEU A 549 -16.01 6.36 -1.05
C LEU A 549 -16.39 7.77 -0.56
N TRP A 550 -17.40 8.39 -1.19
CA TRP A 550 -17.80 9.75 -0.85
C TRP A 550 -18.46 9.86 0.54
N ASP A 551 -19.16 8.83 1.00
CA ASP A 551 -19.64 8.74 2.39
C ASP A 551 -18.47 8.72 3.38
N GLY A 552 -17.40 7.99 3.04
CA GLY A 552 -16.11 8.01 3.73
C GLY A 552 -15.48 9.40 3.83
N VAL A 553 -15.41 10.11 2.70
CA VAL A 553 -14.95 11.52 2.65
C VAL A 553 -15.85 12.43 3.50
N CYS A 554 -17.16 12.21 3.49
CA CYS A 554 -18.09 12.97 4.35
C CYS A 554 -17.86 12.71 5.84
N GLY A 555 -17.53 11.47 6.24
CA GLY A 555 -17.14 11.12 7.61
C GLY A 555 -15.79 11.72 8.04
N LEU A 556 -14.79 11.69 7.16
CA LEU A 556 -13.48 12.33 7.38
C LEU A 556 -13.61 13.84 7.65
N TYR A 557 -14.51 14.50 6.92
CA TYR A 557 -14.86 15.92 7.05
C TYR A 557 -16.11 16.16 7.93
N ALA A 558 -16.43 15.26 8.87
CA ALA A 558 -17.57 15.46 9.78
C ALA A 558 -17.43 16.80 10.55
N GLY A 559 -18.51 17.60 10.55
CA GLY A 559 -18.53 18.95 11.13
C GLY A 559 -17.75 20.01 10.32
N LYS A 560 -17.26 19.69 9.11
CA LYS A 560 -16.51 20.60 8.22
C LYS A 560 -17.12 20.61 6.81
N ALA A 561 -16.88 21.71 6.09
CA ALA A 561 -17.16 21.79 4.65
C ALA A 561 -16.17 20.90 3.88
N LYS A 562 -16.65 20.23 2.83
CA LYS A 562 -15.82 19.38 1.96
C LYS A 562 -15.17 20.26 0.88
N PRO A 563 -14.00 19.89 0.32
CA PRO A 563 -13.34 20.70 -0.71
C PRO A 563 -14.24 20.91 -1.93
N GLN A 564 -14.47 22.18 -2.32
CA GLN A 564 -15.39 22.53 -3.42
C GLN A 564 -14.99 21.88 -4.76
N ALA A 565 -13.69 21.72 -4.99
CA ALA A 565 -13.16 21.02 -6.18
C ALA A 565 -13.62 19.56 -6.21
N TRP A 566 -13.53 18.83 -5.09
CA TRP A 566 -13.94 17.43 -4.99
C TRP A 566 -15.47 17.29 -5.10
N VAL A 567 -16.25 18.21 -4.51
CA VAL A 567 -17.72 18.26 -4.67
C VAL A 567 -18.11 18.50 -6.13
N ALA A 568 -17.43 19.43 -6.81
CA ALA A 568 -17.66 19.68 -8.23
C ALA A 568 -17.27 18.47 -9.10
N LEU A 569 -16.21 17.75 -8.74
CA LEU A 569 -15.79 16.53 -9.41
C LEU A 569 -16.81 15.40 -9.24
N LEU A 570 -17.24 15.09 -8.02
CA LEU A 570 -18.30 14.10 -7.74
C LEU A 570 -19.55 14.36 -8.60
N LEU A 571 -20.02 15.61 -8.65
CA LEU A 571 -21.20 15.99 -9.45
C LEU A 571 -20.96 15.90 -10.95
N ARG A 572 -19.71 16.00 -11.42
CA ARG A 572 -19.33 15.73 -12.82
C ARG A 572 -19.32 14.23 -13.10
N LEU A 573 -18.79 13.41 -12.19
CA LEU A 573 -18.76 11.94 -12.32
C LEU A 573 -20.16 11.34 -12.29
N ALA A 574 -21.05 11.83 -11.41
CA ALA A 574 -22.45 11.40 -11.38
C ALA A 574 -23.17 11.60 -12.72
N LYS A 575 -22.81 12.64 -13.50
CA LYS A 575 -23.38 12.89 -14.84
C LYS A 575 -22.92 11.90 -15.91
N LEU A 576 -21.86 11.13 -15.67
CA LEU A 576 -21.43 10.05 -16.56
C LEU A 576 -22.38 8.85 -16.52
N PHE A 577 -23.23 8.73 -15.49
CA PHE A 577 -24.17 7.62 -15.33
C PHE A 577 -25.56 7.94 -15.90
N SER A 578 -26.31 6.92 -16.31
CA SER A 578 -27.74 7.10 -16.63
C SER A 578 -28.56 7.37 -15.35
N PRO A 579 -29.73 8.04 -15.44
CA PRO A 579 -30.60 8.27 -14.28
C PRO A 579 -31.01 6.99 -13.54
N GLU A 580 -31.21 5.90 -14.29
CA GLU A 580 -31.59 4.58 -13.78
C GLU A 580 -30.43 3.95 -13.00
N ALA A 581 -29.20 4.02 -13.52
CA ALA A 581 -28.01 3.54 -12.83
C ALA A 581 -27.74 4.36 -11.55
N ARG A 582 -27.98 5.68 -11.58
CA ARG A 582 -27.88 6.54 -10.38
C ARG A 582 -28.91 6.19 -9.31
N SER A 583 -30.19 6.05 -9.69
CA SER A 583 -31.25 5.70 -8.74
C SER A 583 -30.96 4.33 -8.11
N THR A 584 -30.82 3.30 -8.96
CA THR A 584 -30.63 1.92 -8.49
C THR A 584 -29.33 1.75 -7.70
N GLY A 585 -28.25 2.42 -8.11
CA GLY A 585 -26.98 2.44 -7.38
C GLY A 585 -27.11 3.09 -6.00
N ALA A 586 -27.78 4.25 -5.91
CA ALA A 586 -28.04 4.91 -4.62
C ALA A 586 -28.97 4.12 -3.70
N ASP A 587 -30.03 3.51 -4.25
CA ASP A 587 -30.95 2.64 -3.53
C ASP A 587 -30.24 1.37 -3.01
N SER A 588 -29.31 0.81 -3.79
CA SER A 588 -28.55 -0.40 -3.41
C SER A 588 -27.62 -0.22 -2.21
N VAL A 589 -27.15 1.00 -1.94
CA VAL A 589 -26.26 1.33 -0.80
C VAL A 589 -26.96 2.11 0.31
N ALA A 590 -28.27 2.35 0.17
CA ALA A 590 -29.08 3.18 1.06
C ALA A 590 -28.86 2.92 2.56
N ALA A 591 -28.80 1.64 2.95
CA ALA A 591 -28.65 1.21 4.34
C ALA A 591 -27.20 1.23 4.85
N GLU A 592 -26.21 1.37 3.95
CA GLU A 592 -24.78 1.42 4.28
C GLU A 592 -24.27 2.86 4.49
N LEU A 593 -24.93 3.86 3.89
CA LEU A 593 -24.51 5.27 3.96
C LEU A 593 -24.72 5.84 5.37
N ALA A 594 -23.62 6.09 6.07
CA ALA A 594 -23.62 6.52 7.47
C ALA A 594 -23.56 8.05 7.64
N SER A 595 -23.07 8.81 6.66
CA SER A 595 -22.89 10.25 6.83
C SER A 595 -24.19 11.05 6.61
N GLY A 596 -24.40 12.05 7.47
CA GLY A 596 -25.55 12.95 7.39
C GLY A 596 -25.75 13.62 6.02
N PRO A 597 -24.70 14.16 5.34
CA PRO A 597 -24.83 14.67 3.98
C PRO A 597 -25.41 13.66 2.99
N MET A 598 -24.90 12.42 3.01
CA MET A 598 -25.29 11.38 2.06
C MET A 598 -26.72 10.92 2.25
N GLN A 599 -27.16 10.75 3.50
CA GLN A 599 -28.55 10.45 3.84
C GLN A 599 -29.50 11.57 3.36
N ARG A 600 -29.11 12.84 3.50
CA ARG A 600 -29.92 13.99 3.06
C ARG A 600 -30.02 14.14 1.54
N VAL A 601 -29.02 13.68 0.77
CA VAL A 601 -29.05 13.74 -0.71
C VAL A 601 -29.46 12.43 -1.39
N GLN A 602 -29.70 11.35 -0.64
CA GLN A 602 -29.98 10.00 -1.15
C GLN A 602 -31.00 9.97 -2.31
N ARG A 603 -32.14 10.66 -2.15
CA ARG A 603 -33.22 10.67 -3.16
C ARG A 603 -32.98 11.65 -4.32
N LEU A 604 -31.91 12.45 -4.27
CA LEU A 604 -31.62 13.49 -5.25
C LEU A 604 -30.70 13.00 -6.39
N TRP A 605 -30.09 11.81 -6.24
CA TRP A 605 -29.15 11.26 -7.21
C TRP A 605 -29.76 10.95 -8.57
N ARG A 606 -31.03 10.56 -8.66
CA ARG A 606 -31.67 10.19 -9.94
C ARG A 606 -31.62 11.33 -10.96
N ASP A 607 -32.28 12.44 -10.66
CA ASP A 607 -32.52 13.50 -11.66
C ASP A 607 -31.40 14.55 -11.70
N LEU A 608 -30.60 14.68 -10.63
CA LEU A 608 -29.56 15.69 -10.39
C LEU A 608 -30.01 17.16 -10.51
N ALA A 609 -31.20 17.47 -11.04
CA ALA A 609 -31.76 18.82 -11.18
C ALA A 609 -31.57 19.74 -9.95
N PRO A 610 -31.72 19.27 -8.69
CA PRO A 610 -31.37 20.08 -7.52
C PRO A 610 -29.85 20.12 -7.24
N LEU A 611 -29.01 20.34 -8.26
CA LEU A 611 -27.53 20.39 -8.13
C LEU A 611 -27.08 21.37 -7.04
N ALA A 612 -27.75 22.53 -6.94
CA ALA A 612 -27.48 23.53 -5.93
C ALA A 612 -27.76 23.00 -4.50
N THR A 613 -28.85 22.25 -4.32
CA THR A 613 -29.19 21.61 -3.04
C THR A 613 -28.19 20.51 -2.67
N ILE A 614 -27.84 19.63 -3.63
CA ILE A 614 -26.84 18.57 -3.39
C ILE A 614 -25.49 19.19 -3.01
N ARG A 615 -25.04 20.21 -3.76
CA ARG A 615 -23.82 20.98 -3.47
C ARG A 615 -23.87 21.60 -2.08
N GLN A 616 -24.97 22.25 -1.72
CA GLN A 616 -25.15 22.88 -0.41
C GLN A 616 -24.97 21.87 0.74
N GLN A 617 -25.42 20.62 0.60
CA GLN A 617 -25.26 19.60 1.64
C GLN A 617 -23.80 19.17 1.90
N PHE A 618 -22.90 19.40 0.95
CA PHE A 618 -21.47 19.06 1.08
C PHE A 618 -20.56 20.27 1.34
N GLU A 619 -20.91 21.44 0.81
CA GLU A 619 -20.12 22.67 0.96
C GLU A 619 -20.41 23.43 2.27
N THR A 620 -21.47 23.08 3.00
CA THR A 620 -21.68 23.56 4.37
C THR A 620 -21.05 22.62 5.40
N ALA A 621 -20.71 23.17 6.58
CA ALA A 621 -20.37 22.34 7.72
C ALA A 621 -21.62 21.60 8.22
N ASP A 622 -21.45 20.31 8.54
CA ASP A 622 -22.49 19.51 9.21
C ASP A 622 -22.71 20.01 10.63
N VAL A 623 -23.57 21.02 10.77
CA VAL A 623 -24.14 21.38 12.07
C VAL A 623 -25.22 20.35 12.36
N GLU A 624 -24.88 19.32 13.14
CA GLU A 624 -25.88 18.45 13.73
C GLU A 624 -26.88 19.31 14.51
N GLY A 625 -28.17 19.06 14.29
CA GLY A 625 -29.26 19.82 14.88
C GLY A 625 -29.37 19.55 16.38
N GLY A 626 -28.52 20.21 17.18
CA GLY A 626 -28.69 20.33 18.61
C GLY A 626 -30.08 20.89 18.90
N SER A 627 -30.82 20.20 19.77
CA SER A 627 -32.18 20.53 20.18
C SER A 627 -32.32 22.02 20.53
N THR A 628 -33.30 22.67 19.91
CA THR A 628 -33.59 24.09 20.08
C THR A 628 -34.13 24.41 21.48
N GLU A 629 -33.24 24.75 22.42
CA GLU A 629 -33.59 25.63 23.54
C GLU A 629 -32.46 26.64 23.80
N GLY A 630 -32.76 27.93 23.57
CA GLY A 630 -32.05 29.05 24.18
C GLY A 630 -30.73 29.55 23.55
N GLY A 631 -30.83 30.53 22.63
CA GLY A 631 -29.86 31.64 22.59
C GLY A 631 -29.04 31.86 21.31
N SER A 632 -29.46 32.85 20.52
CA SER A 632 -28.64 33.67 19.59
C SER A 632 -27.94 32.97 18.40
N ALA A 633 -28.37 33.36 17.19
CA ALA A 633 -27.88 32.80 15.92
C ALA A 633 -26.39 33.11 15.63
N PRO A 634 -25.58 32.12 15.20
CA PRO A 634 -24.17 32.31 14.82
C PRO A 634 -24.01 32.79 13.36
N GLY A 635 -24.61 33.93 13.00
CA GLY A 635 -24.59 34.46 11.63
C GLY A 635 -23.50 35.50 11.31
N GLU A 636 -22.98 36.22 12.31
CA GLU A 636 -22.34 37.54 12.08
C GLU A 636 -20.82 37.63 12.24
N ARG A 637 -20.12 36.58 12.70
CA ARG A 637 -18.68 36.68 13.01
C ARG A 637 -17.72 36.31 11.87
N ALA A 638 -18.20 35.71 10.78
CA ALA A 638 -17.35 35.32 9.64
C ALA A 638 -16.98 36.48 8.70
N ALA A 639 -17.78 37.56 8.65
CA ALA A 639 -17.67 38.60 7.62
C ALA A 639 -16.63 39.71 7.89
N LYS A 640 -15.85 39.66 8.99
CA LYS A 640 -15.00 40.78 9.45
C LYS A 640 -13.49 40.54 9.41
N ARG A 641 -13.00 39.57 8.62
CA ARG A 641 -11.55 39.34 8.39
C ARG A 641 -11.07 39.46 6.94
N GLN A 642 -11.87 40.07 6.06
CA GLN A 642 -11.42 40.52 4.73
C GLN A 642 -11.52 42.04 4.62
N ARG A 643 -10.58 42.74 5.29
CA ARG A 643 -10.10 44.13 5.06
C ARG A 643 -9.31 44.61 6.28
N ALA A 644 -8.06 44.19 6.35
CA ALA A 644 -6.95 44.80 7.10
C ALA A 644 -5.66 44.35 6.41
#